data_AF-A0A813T181-F1
#
_entry.id   AF-A0A813T181-F1
#
_cell.length_a   1.000
_cell.length_b   1.000
_cell.length_c   1.000
_cell.angle_alpha   90.00
_cell.angle_beta   90.00
_cell.angle_gamma   90.00
#
_symmetry.space_group_name_H-M   'P 1'
#
loop_
_entity.id
_entity.type
_entity.pdbx_description
1 polymer ?
#
loop_
_entity_poly.entity_id
_entity_poly.type
_entity_poly.pdbx_seq_one_letter_code
_entity_poly.pdbx_strand_id
1 'polypeptide(L)'
;MSSSSVSDGILKFATQYSIYSGFIIFSFGVIAFSFYQPKSSPTATWNSNGITFANRSIVGQLPTGIFVNTNNTIYVANREDNTIVIWHEENVNPTEIISDNFIEPHSLFVTSNGDIYIDDGKENGRVQKWSAKTSTFVTVMNVNSSCWGLFVDINNTLYCLMRDHHQVVKRSLNDAVMTSNHVVAGTGIEGSGLYELSGPRGIFIDVNFDLYVADCQNNRVQLFFPGKSNGITVAGSESLSPTVTLSCPSGIMLDAEKYLFIVDRDNHRIIGSSLNGFRCLVGCYETGSQSNQLYLPSSFSFDRSGNIFVTDKSNHRIQKFLLMKDFFALSFNQPKFCSTASWNPTGITIANQSIVGRYPFAIFVNTNNTIYVANKDNSTILIWHEESVNPTKIISGNFTWPFSLFVTSNGDIYINDDFFNARVQKWSAETNTFVTVMNVSSRCTVKRPLNDAAMNSNLVAAGNGSAGSDSNQLYRPHGIFVDVNFDLYVADYRNNRVQLFQSGESNGITVAGSKSLSPTIILHFPTGIILDAEKYLFILDSHNHRIVGSGLNGFRCLVGCYGKGSQSHQLNEPFSFSFDHSRNIFVADLENHRIQKFIYLKKSCVNTSSVFQNIYTSSLTMNNQMYFRDCEKRSFYYETIELKVIESGYYTFRGRGTIDAYGSIYENKFNPLEPSENLLKTDDDSGLDTQFKLDLYLNVGTIYVLVVTTYEPKETGEFSIAVLGKDKVILERLSTPVNIQFRYTSQLTDDSPTYYRDCQVPQCHYETSQIHVNTTGLYVLWSENNINAYGYIYKNDFNPLKPSENLLLSHDGPKQSSCVIGDQCNFYIKGIGLTLDDILRDELQPNTVLNNQSFSIKFSAGLTIIMFVPGLINSVLSFITFQHKDSQQVGCGMYLLASSITSLLAISMFIIKFWFVVLTHINGSTSLSALRGGCASIEPILKLFLYLDGWLNACVAVERAVLIFKGVNFDKKKSKSIARRTILILPFCILGTLIHELTFRRLFEYETAPYTTNTNKTNENTINRYVSCITRYSPSVQNYNTAVLFFHLVGPFIINLCSALFIIFGGAQQRSMARTNQNFKQHVQEQFREHKQLIISPIVLLFLSIPRLIISLLPGCVKTSENLWLYLGPYFISFTPPMLIFLIFVFPSELYMKAFKQFMIRIRRRTSP
;
A
#
# COMPACT_ATOMS: atom_id res chain seq x y z
N MET A 1 -46.03 1.96 -49.04
CA MET A 1 -45.96 0.49 -48.94
C MET A 1 -44.65 0.12 -48.25
N SER A 2 -44.74 -0.86 -47.34
CA SER A 2 -43.68 -1.53 -46.55
C SER A 2 -42.74 -0.68 -45.68
N SER A 3 -42.96 -0.72 -44.36
CA SER A 3 -41.87 -0.68 -43.36
C SER A 3 -42.29 -1.34 -42.05
N SER A 4 -42.80 -2.57 -42.15
CA SER A 4 -42.88 -3.53 -41.05
C SER A 4 -41.60 -4.38 -41.02
N SER A 5 -40.53 -3.93 -40.35
CA SER A 5 -39.41 -4.82 -40.00
C SER A 5 -38.40 -4.30 -38.95
N VAL A 6 -38.55 -3.10 -38.36
CA VAL A 6 -37.55 -2.59 -37.38
C VAL A 6 -37.98 -2.74 -35.92
N SER A 7 -39.27 -2.96 -35.63
CA SER A 7 -39.75 -3.10 -34.24
C SER A 7 -39.57 -4.50 -33.63
N ASP A 8 -39.42 -5.55 -34.45
CA ASP A 8 -39.29 -6.94 -33.96
C ASP A 8 -37.84 -7.34 -33.64
N GLY A 9 -36.84 -6.60 -34.13
CA GLY A 9 -35.42 -6.85 -33.82
C GLY A 9 -35.01 -6.40 -32.41
N ILE A 10 -35.65 -5.33 -31.89
CA ILE A 10 -35.32 -4.74 -30.59
C ILE A 10 -36.04 -5.48 -29.45
N LEU A 11 -37.19 -6.11 -29.73
CA LEU A 11 -37.96 -6.86 -28.73
C LEU A 11 -37.43 -8.30 -28.50
N LYS A 12 -36.71 -8.87 -29.47
CA LYS A 12 -36.02 -10.17 -29.31
C LYS A 12 -34.66 -10.07 -28.61
N PHE A 13 -34.00 -8.91 -28.60
CA PHE A 13 -32.78 -8.69 -27.82
C PHE A 13 -33.06 -8.47 -26.31
N ALA A 14 -34.26 -8.02 -25.96
CA ALA A 14 -34.66 -7.75 -24.57
C ALA A 14 -35.17 -8.98 -23.80
N THR A 15 -35.44 -10.10 -24.47
CA THR A 15 -36.03 -11.31 -23.85
C THR A 15 -35.00 -12.37 -23.45
N GLN A 16 -33.71 -12.19 -23.78
CA GLN A 16 -32.64 -13.12 -23.39
C GLN A 16 -31.88 -12.72 -22.10
N TYR A 17 -32.20 -11.57 -21.49
CA TYR A 17 -31.60 -11.10 -20.23
C TYR A 17 -32.62 -10.85 -19.09
N SER A 18 -33.85 -11.36 -19.23
CA SER A 18 -34.95 -11.16 -18.28
C SER A 18 -35.04 -12.18 -17.14
N ILE A 19 -33.99 -12.96 -16.86
CA ILE A 19 -33.99 -13.97 -15.76
C ILE A 19 -32.99 -13.61 -14.64
N TYR A 20 -32.20 -12.54 -14.75
CA TYR A 20 -31.20 -12.17 -13.72
C TYR A 20 -31.46 -10.83 -13.00
N SER A 21 -32.69 -10.33 -12.97
CA SER A 21 -33.04 -9.06 -12.29
C SER A 21 -33.99 -9.24 -11.10
N GLY A 22 -33.89 -10.39 -10.44
CA GLY A 22 -34.73 -10.78 -9.31
C GLY A 22 -33.99 -11.15 -8.03
N PHE A 23 -32.78 -10.64 -7.76
CA PHE A 23 -32.12 -10.71 -6.45
C PHE A 23 -30.93 -9.73 -6.41
N ILE A 24 -31.18 -8.44 -6.17
CA ILE A 24 -30.14 -7.53 -5.65
C ILE A 24 -30.74 -6.77 -4.47
N ILE A 25 -31.02 -7.53 -3.41
CA ILE A 25 -30.79 -7.05 -2.05
C ILE A 25 -29.26 -6.94 -1.95
N PHE A 26 -28.74 -5.80 -1.53
CA PHE A 26 -27.35 -5.65 -1.11
C PHE A 26 -27.08 -6.64 0.03
N SER A 27 -26.74 -7.87 -0.34
CA SER A 27 -25.79 -8.64 0.44
C SER A 27 -24.44 -8.06 0.05
N PHE A 28 -23.74 -7.45 1.00
CA PHE A 28 -22.28 -7.52 0.95
C PHE A 28 -21.95 -9.01 0.94
N GLY A 29 -21.85 -9.59 -0.25
CA GLY A 29 -21.21 -10.88 -0.44
C GLY A 29 -19.77 -10.64 -0.09
N VAL A 30 -19.42 -10.88 1.17
CA VAL A 30 -18.06 -11.28 1.52
C VAL A 30 -17.70 -12.34 0.49
N ILE A 31 -16.60 -12.15 -0.27
CA ILE A 31 -16.02 -13.24 -1.04
C ILE A 31 -15.68 -14.29 0.01
N ALA A 32 -16.54 -15.29 0.15
CA ALA A 32 -16.44 -16.27 1.20
C ALA A 32 -15.38 -17.28 0.77
N PHE A 33 -14.16 -17.11 1.30
CA PHE A 33 -13.10 -18.09 1.17
C PHE A 33 -13.55 -19.43 1.75
N SER A 34 -13.06 -20.53 1.18
CA SER A 34 -13.35 -21.87 1.71
C SER A 34 -12.53 -22.19 2.96
N PHE A 35 -11.45 -21.46 3.20
CA PHE A 35 -10.55 -21.58 4.34
C PHE A 35 -10.43 -20.24 5.10
N TYR A 36 -9.97 -20.31 6.35
CA TYR A 36 -9.74 -19.14 7.18
C TYR A 36 -8.29 -18.66 7.09
N GLN A 37 -8.08 -17.39 6.73
CA GLN A 37 -6.79 -16.71 6.90
C GLN A 37 -6.82 -15.89 8.18
N PRO A 38 -6.11 -16.28 9.25
CA PRO A 38 -6.10 -15.51 10.48
C PRO A 38 -5.55 -14.11 10.23
N LYS A 39 -6.08 -13.13 10.96
CA LYS A 39 -5.47 -11.79 11.05
C LYS A 39 -4.48 -11.81 12.20
N SER A 40 -3.28 -12.35 12.00
CA SER A 40 -2.35 -12.63 13.10
C SER A 40 -1.46 -11.42 13.40
N SER A 41 -1.27 -11.09 14.69
CA SER A 41 -0.22 -10.15 15.07
C SER A 41 1.14 -10.75 14.70
N PRO A 42 2.13 -9.97 14.23
CA PRO A 42 3.49 -10.48 14.02
C PRO A 42 4.10 -11.12 15.28
N THR A 43 3.55 -10.86 16.47
CA THR A 43 3.94 -11.42 17.77
C THR A 43 3.07 -12.59 18.26
N ALA A 44 2.09 -13.07 17.49
CA ALA A 44 1.14 -14.11 17.91
C ALA A 44 1.87 -15.39 18.36
N THR A 45 1.56 -15.96 19.52
CA THR A 45 2.19 -17.20 19.99
C THR A 45 1.17 -18.32 20.09
N TRP A 46 1.62 -19.55 19.92
CA TRP A 46 0.83 -20.74 20.16
C TRP A 46 1.37 -21.45 21.40
N ASN A 47 0.52 -22.23 22.06
CA ASN A 47 0.97 -23.04 23.19
C ASN A 47 2.11 -23.97 22.74
N SER A 48 3.15 -24.12 23.57
CA SER A 48 4.29 -24.98 23.24
C SER A 48 3.93 -26.46 23.23
N ASN A 49 2.95 -26.89 24.03
CA ASN A 49 2.46 -28.26 24.10
C ASN A 49 1.18 -28.43 23.27
N GLY A 50 1.28 -29.13 22.15
CA GLY A 50 0.16 -29.49 21.29
C GLY A 50 -0.81 -30.47 21.96
N ILE A 51 -2.09 -30.31 21.64
CA ILE A 51 -3.14 -31.26 22.00
C ILE A 51 -3.23 -32.29 20.87
N THR A 52 -3.10 -33.57 21.17
CA THR A 52 -3.35 -34.61 20.17
C THR A 52 -4.85 -34.65 19.88
N PHE A 53 -5.24 -34.11 18.72
CA PHE A 53 -6.63 -34.04 18.28
C PHE A 53 -7.14 -35.40 17.81
N ALA A 54 -6.34 -36.10 16.99
CA ALA A 54 -6.62 -37.45 16.54
C ALA A 54 -5.33 -38.27 16.54
N ASN A 55 -5.37 -39.49 17.05
CA ASN A 55 -4.24 -40.41 17.09
C ASN A 55 -4.38 -41.50 16.01
N ARG A 56 -3.39 -42.42 15.91
CA ARG A 56 -3.38 -43.50 14.91
C ARG A 56 -4.66 -44.32 14.86
N SER A 57 -5.33 -44.57 15.99
CA SER A 57 -6.58 -45.33 16.01
C SER A 57 -7.78 -44.58 15.44
N ILE A 58 -7.71 -43.25 15.35
CA ILE A 58 -8.81 -42.40 14.88
C ILE A 58 -8.56 -41.94 13.44
N VAL A 59 -7.38 -41.38 13.15
CA VAL A 59 -7.05 -40.85 11.81
C VAL A 59 -6.45 -41.90 10.89
N GLY A 60 -5.96 -43.02 11.42
CA GLY A 60 -5.28 -44.07 10.66
C GLY A 60 -3.78 -43.82 10.44
N GLN A 61 -3.18 -44.50 9.45
CA GLN A 61 -1.74 -44.43 9.18
C GLN A 61 -1.37 -43.38 8.13
N LEU A 62 -0.26 -42.67 8.36
CA LEU A 62 0.28 -41.63 7.46
C LEU A 62 -0.75 -40.57 7.01
N PRO A 63 -1.29 -39.74 7.92
CA PRO A 63 -2.08 -38.57 7.53
C PRO A 63 -1.20 -37.58 6.74
N THR A 64 -1.66 -37.17 5.56
CA THR A 64 -0.86 -36.35 4.61
C THR A 64 -1.37 -34.91 4.51
N GLY A 65 -2.55 -34.74 3.91
CA GLY A 65 -3.18 -33.44 3.69
C GLY A 65 -4.23 -33.12 4.76
N ILE A 66 -4.27 -31.87 5.21
CA ILE A 66 -5.30 -31.36 6.11
C ILE A 66 -5.88 -30.05 5.57
N PHE A 67 -7.18 -29.89 5.69
CA PHE A 67 -7.88 -28.66 5.35
C PHE A 67 -8.92 -28.36 6.43
N VAL A 68 -8.96 -27.11 6.89
CA VAL A 68 -9.99 -26.63 7.81
C VAL A 68 -10.80 -25.56 7.12
N ASN A 69 -12.11 -25.79 7.02
CA ASN A 69 -13.00 -24.84 6.35
C ASN A 69 -13.43 -23.70 7.28
N THR A 70 -14.13 -22.70 6.74
CA THR A 70 -14.63 -21.55 7.52
C THR A 70 -15.66 -21.88 8.62
N ASN A 71 -16.21 -23.10 8.61
CA ASN A 71 -17.11 -23.62 9.63
C ASN A 71 -16.38 -24.48 10.68
N ASN A 72 -15.04 -24.48 10.69
CA ASN A 72 -14.19 -25.34 11.54
C ASN A 72 -14.43 -26.85 11.32
N THR A 73 -14.93 -27.25 10.15
CA THR A 73 -14.90 -28.67 9.76
C THR A 73 -13.49 -29.02 9.32
N ILE A 74 -12.95 -30.10 9.88
CA ILE A 74 -11.59 -30.58 9.62
C ILE A 74 -11.68 -31.75 8.64
N TYR A 75 -10.90 -31.72 7.57
CA TYR A 75 -10.79 -32.76 6.56
C TYR A 75 -9.36 -33.25 6.51
N VAL A 76 -9.14 -34.56 6.60
CA VAL A 76 -7.82 -35.17 6.52
C VAL A 76 -7.80 -36.28 5.49
N ALA A 77 -6.84 -36.21 4.56
CA ALA A 77 -6.52 -37.32 3.67
C ALA A 77 -5.58 -38.29 4.39
N ASN A 78 -5.97 -39.55 4.38
CA ASN A 78 -5.11 -40.65 4.82
C ASN A 78 -4.62 -41.43 3.60
N ARG A 79 -3.30 -41.52 3.47
CA ARG A 79 -2.65 -42.12 2.29
C ARG A 79 -2.73 -43.65 2.30
N GLU A 80 -2.58 -44.33 3.43
CA GLU A 80 -2.56 -45.80 3.46
C GLU A 80 -3.96 -46.38 3.49
N ASP A 81 -4.88 -45.74 4.20
CA ASP A 81 -6.24 -46.24 4.39
C ASP A 81 -7.17 -45.82 3.22
N ASN A 82 -6.68 -45.00 2.27
CA ASN A 82 -7.45 -44.49 1.11
C ASN A 82 -8.78 -43.82 1.51
N THR A 83 -8.76 -43.06 2.61
CA THR A 83 -9.97 -42.42 3.15
C THR A 83 -9.79 -40.91 3.35
N ILE A 84 -10.91 -40.19 3.28
CA ILE A 84 -11.04 -38.83 3.78
C ILE A 84 -11.78 -38.90 5.10
N VAL A 85 -11.12 -38.48 6.17
CA VAL A 85 -11.70 -38.45 7.52
C VAL A 85 -12.15 -37.02 7.84
N ILE A 86 -13.40 -36.87 8.26
CA ILE A 86 -14.05 -35.56 8.44
C ILE A 86 -14.57 -35.42 9.87
N TRP A 87 -14.34 -34.27 10.49
CA TRP A 87 -14.88 -33.90 11.80
C TRP A 87 -15.67 -32.60 11.72
N HIS A 88 -16.96 -32.66 12.08
CA HIS A 88 -17.78 -31.48 12.35
C HIS A 88 -17.74 -31.10 13.85
N GLU A 89 -17.65 -29.80 14.14
CA GLU A 89 -17.80 -29.20 15.48
C GLU A 89 -16.83 -29.72 16.57
N GLU A 90 -15.54 -29.88 16.25
CA GLU A 90 -14.48 -30.32 17.18
C GLU A 90 -14.79 -31.59 17.99
N ASN A 91 -15.60 -32.50 17.44
CA ASN A 91 -15.85 -33.79 18.05
C ASN A 91 -14.56 -34.64 18.11
N VAL A 92 -14.42 -35.44 19.17
CA VAL A 92 -13.26 -36.34 19.37
C VAL A 92 -13.24 -37.48 18.33
N ASN A 93 -14.42 -37.90 17.87
CA ASN A 93 -14.59 -38.94 16.85
C ASN A 93 -14.94 -38.34 15.49
N PRO A 94 -14.50 -38.95 14.39
CA PRO A 94 -14.85 -38.51 13.05
C PRO A 94 -16.35 -38.63 12.84
N THR A 95 -16.92 -37.60 12.24
CA THR A 95 -18.36 -37.51 11.96
C THR A 95 -18.71 -38.19 10.64
N GLU A 96 -17.78 -38.21 9.70
CA GLU A 96 -17.94 -38.85 8.40
C GLU A 96 -16.59 -39.41 7.93
N ILE A 97 -16.61 -40.58 7.30
CA ILE A 97 -15.46 -41.17 6.63
C ILE A 97 -15.89 -41.46 5.20
N ILE A 98 -15.25 -40.78 4.25
CA ILE A 98 -15.51 -40.96 2.82
C ILE A 98 -14.40 -41.86 2.26
N SER A 99 -14.79 -42.95 1.61
CA SER A 99 -13.91 -43.86 0.90
C SER A 99 -14.47 -44.15 -0.48
N ASP A 100 -13.61 -44.22 -1.50
CA ASP A 100 -13.92 -44.70 -2.84
C ASP A 100 -12.66 -45.37 -3.41
N ASN A 101 -12.65 -45.75 -4.69
CA ASN A 101 -11.55 -46.42 -5.37
C ASN A 101 -10.35 -45.51 -5.69
N PHE A 102 -10.19 -44.38 -5.00
CA PHE A 102 -8.97 -43.57 -5.14
C PHE A 102 -7.82 -44.17 -4.33
N ILE A 103 -6.59 -44.06 -4.84
CA ILE A 103 -5.43 -44.76 -4.28
C ILE A 103 -4.38 -43.74 -3.85
N GLU A 104 -3.85 -43.89 -2.63
CA GLU A 104 -2.78 -43.08 -2.05
C GLU A 104 -2.97 -41.55 -2.16
N PRO A 105 -4.05 -40.96 -1.60
CA PRO A 105 -4.28 -39.53 -1.71
C PRO A 105 -3.19 -38.71 -0.99
N HIS A 106 -2.47 -37.87 -1.73
CA HIS A 106 -1.43 -37.00 -1.15
C HIS A 106 -1.93 -35.66 -0.65
N SER A 107 -2.95 -35.09 -1.29
CA SER A 107 -3.49 -33.79 -0.94
C SER A 107 -4.99 -33.70 -1.19
N LEU A 108 -5.63 -32.74 -0.53
CA LEU A 108 -7.04 -32.42 -0.73
C LEU A 108 -7.25 -30.90 -0.66
N PHE A 109 -8.33 -30.42 -1.25
CA PHE A 109 -8.80 -29.04 -1.11
C PHE A 109 -10.33 -29.03 -1.07
N VAL A 110 -10.91 -28.23 -0.18
CA VAL A 110 -12.37 -28.12 -0.04
C VAL A 110 -12.82 -26.72 -0.45
N THR A 111 -13.85 -26.63 -1.28
CA THR A 111 -14.43 -25.35 -1.72
C THR A 111 -15.51 -24.85 -0.77
N SER A 112 -15.93 -23.59 -0.89
CA SER A 112 -16.94 -22.97 -0.01
C SER A 112 -18.32 -23.62 -0.14
N ASN A 113 -18.58 -24.31 -1.25
CA ASN A 113 -19.79 -25.10 -1.48
C ASN A 113 -19.72 -26.52 -0.88
N GLY A 114 -18.59 -26.88 -0.24
CA GLY A 114 -18.38 -28.21 0.37
C GLY A 114 -17.85 -29.28 -0.58
N ASP A 115 -17.69 -29.01 -1.88
CA ASP A 115 -17.08 -29.99 -2.80
C ASP A 115 -15.60 -30.21 -2.41
N ILE A 116 -15.19 -31.49 -2.39
CA ILE A 116 -13.86 -31.94 -2.00
C ILE A 116 -13.10 -32.39 -3.25
N TYR A 117 -11.93 -31.81 -3.48
CA TYR A 117 -11.00 -32.18 -4.53
C TYR A 117 -9.90 -33.01 -3.91
N ILE A 118 -9.63 -34.19 -4.46
CA ILE A 118 -8.66 -35.12 -3.91
C ILE A 118 -7.79 -35.71 -5.02
N ASP A 119 -6.51 -35.88 -4.69
CA ASP A 119 -5.55 -36.59 -5.50
C ASP A 119 -5.88 -38.09 -5.53
N ASP A 120 -5.88 -38.69 -6.71
CA ASP A 120 -6.10 -40.12 -6.92
C ASP A 120 -4.80 -40.78 -7.43
N GLY A 121 -3.71 -40.56 -6.69
CA GLY A 121 -2.49 -41.36 -6.77
C GLY A 121 -1.74 -41.37 -8.12
N LYS A 122 -0.60 -42.06 -8.11
CA LYS A 122 0.27 -42.20 -9.29
C LYS A 122 -0.28 -43.22 -10.29
N GLU A 123 -0.99 -44.25 -9.81
CA GLU A 123 -1.48 -45.35 -10.64
C GLU A 123 -2.70 -44.94 -11.49
N ASN A 124 -3.62 -44.15 -10.93
CA ASN A 124 -4.81 -43.69 -11.65
C ASN A 124 -4.60 -42.36 -12.39
N GLY A 125 -3.65 -41.52 -11.96
CA GLY A 125 -3.23 -40.31 -12.69
C GLY A 125 -4.36 -39.31 -12.92
N ARG A 126 -5.09 -38.95 -11.87
CA ARG A 126 -6.22 -38.01 -11.97
C ARG A 126 -6.50 -37.29 -10.66
N VAL A 127 -7.24 -36.19 -10.75
CA VAL A 127 -7.87 -35.51 -9.61
C VAL A 127 -9.36 -35.78 -9.66
N GLN A 128 -9.90 -36.27 -8.56
CA GLN A 128 -11.33 -36.48 -8.40
C GLN A 128 -11.96 -35.35 -7.59
N LYS A 129 -13.22 -35.04 -7.91
CA LYS A 129 -14.07 -34.15 -7.13
C LYS A 129 -15.23 -34.96 -6.55
N TRP A 130 -15.30 -35.05 -5.23
CA TRP A 130 -16.50 -35.46 -4.53
C TRP A 130 -17.45 -34.28 -4.43
N SER A 131 -18.66 -34.40 -4.98
CA SER A 131 -19.65 -33.35 -4.86
C SER A 131 -20.47 -33.50 -3.59
N ALA A 132 -20.48 -32.47 -2.74
CA ALA A 132 -21.28 -32.46 -1.52
C ALA A 132 -22.79 -32.51 -1.79
N LYS A 133 -23.22 -32.09 -2.99
CA LYS A 133 -24.63 -32.08 -3.39
C LYS A 133 -25.15 -33.44 -3.82
N THR A 134 -24.33 -34.23 -4.52
CA THR A 134 -24.74 -35.52 -5.10
C THR A 134 -24.11 -36.71 -4.40
N SER A 135 -23.13 -36.50 -3.52
CA SER A 135 -22.35 -37.52 -2.82
C SER A 135 -21.67 -38.52 -3.78
N THR A 136 -21.24 -38.02 -4.95
CA THR A 136 -20.59 -38.83 -5.99
C THR A 136 -19.25 -38.23 -6.40
N PHE A 137 -18.31 -39.08 -6.80
CA PHE A 137 -17.04 -38.67 -7.38
C PHE A 137 -17.14 -38.45 -8.89
N VAL A 138 -16.47 -37.40 -9.37
CA VAL A 138 -16.31 -37.09 -10.79
C VAL A 138 -14.86 -36.73 -11.07
N THR A 139 -14.28 -37.27 -12.14
CA THR A 139 -12.93 -36.88 -12.58
C THR A 139 -12.94 -35.46 -13.14
N VAL A 140 -12.09 -34.59 -12.61
CA VAL A 140 -12.03 -33.15 -12.97
C VAL A 140 -10.70 -32.74 -13.59
N MET A 141 -9.67 -33.57 -13.51
CA MET A 141 -8.37 -33.34 -14.16
C MET A 141 -7.68 -34.69 -14.37
N ASN A 142 -7.11 -34.92 -15.55
CA ASN A 142 -6.21 -36.05 -15.79
C ASN A 142 -4.76 -35.54 -15.67
N VAL A 143 -3.92 -36.25 -14.93
CA VAL A 143 -2.52 -35.90 -14.69
C VAL A 143 -1.63 -37.12 -14.87
N ASN A 144 -0.36 -36.94 -15.23
CA ASN A 144 0.58 -38.04 -15.42
C ASN A 144 1.40 -38.36 -14.16
N SER A 145 1.04 -37.79 -13.01
CA SER A 145 1.71 -37.95 -11.72
C SER A 145 0.78 -37.51 -10.58
N SER A 146 1.04 -37.97 -9.35
CA SER A 146 0.29 -37.55 -8.16
C SER A 146 0.38 -36.05 -7.92
N CYS A 147 -0.74 -35.47 -7.51
CA CYS A 147 -0.84 -34.10 -7.06
C CYS A 147 -0.48 -33.99 -5.57
N TRP A 148 0.78 -33.65 -5.29
CA TRP A 148 1.27 -33.47 -3.91
C TRP A 148 0.74 -32.21 -3.23
N GLY A 149 0.22 -31.26 -4.01
CA GLY A 149 -0.53 -30.12 -3.54
C GLY A 149 -1.66 -29.78 -4.49
N LEU A 150 -2.87 -29.62 -3.96
CA LEU A 150 -4.06 -29.20 -4.68
C LEU A 150 -4.56 -27.87 -4.12
N PHE A 151 -5.00 -26.99 -5.00
CA PHE A 151 -5.62 -25.73 -4.62
C PHE A 151 -6.65 -25.31 -5.69
N VAL A 152 -7.81 -24.81 -5.26
CA VAL A 152 -8.81 -24.23 -6.17
C VAL A 152 -8.95 -22.75 -5.87
N ASP A 153 -8.67 -21.91 -6.86
CA ASP A 153 -8.78 -20.46 -6.70
C ASP A 153 -10.24 -19.95 -6.81
N ILE A 154 -10.43 -18.66 -6.54
CA ILE A 154 -11.73 -18.00 -6.61
C ILE A 154 -12.31 -17.91 -8.03
N ASN A 155 -11.52 -18.18 -9.07
CA ASN A 155 -11.95 -18.21 -10.47
C ASN A 155 -12.35 -19.64 -10.91
N ASN A 156 -12.44 -20.60 -9.98
CA ASN A 156 -12.62 -22.03 -10.26
C ASN A 156 -11.50 -22.61 -11.14
N THR A 157 -10.27 -22.21 -10.89
CA THR A 157 -9.09 -22.84 -11.50
C THR A 157 -8.48 -23.83 -10.51
N LEU A 158 -8.32 -25.08 -10.94
CA LEU A 158 -7.67 -26.13 -10.17
C LEU A 158 -6.17 -26.15 -10.48
N TYR A 159 -5.35 -26.11 -9.44
CA TYR A 159 -3.90 -26.23 -9.48
C TYR A 159 -3.48 -27.57 -8.91
N CYS A 160 -2.53 -28.23 -9.58
CA CYS A 160 -1.92 -29.48 -9.14
C CYS A 160 -0.40 -29.35 -9.21
N LEU A 161 0.26 -29.60 -8.08
CA LEU A 161 1.71 -29.70 -7.99
C LEU A 161 2.13 -31.15 -8.25
N MET A 162 2.97 -31.36 -9.26
CA MET A 162 3.49 -32.67 -9.64
C MET A 162 4.95 -32.78 -9.21
N ARG A 163 5.17 -33.44 -8.06
CA ARG A 163 6.49 -33.59 -7.45
C ARG A 163 7.49 -34.28 -8.38
N ASP A 164 7.10 -35.42 -8.95
CA ASP A 164 7.98 -36.25 -9.80
C ASP A 164 8.28 -35.60 -11.16
N HIS A 165 7.52 -34.56 -11.54
CA HIS A 165 7.71 -33.80 -12.79
C HIS A 165 8.19 -32.38 -12.52
N HIS A 166 8.57 -32.02 -11.29
CA HIS A 166 9.22 -30.73 -11.00
C HIS A 166 8.43 -29.50 -11.50
N GLN A 167 7.09 -29.56 -11.48
CA GLN A 167 6.25 -28.50 -12.04
C GLN A 167 4.87 -28.39 -11.38
N VAL A 168 4.24 -27.25 -11.57
CA VAL A 168 2.84 -26.97 -11.18
C VAL A 168 2.02 -26.75 -12.44
N VAL A 169 0.90 -27.45 -12.55
CA VAL A 169 -0.05 -27.34 -13.66
C VAL A 169 -1.38 -26.81 -13.17
N LYS A 170 -2.10 -26.09 -14.04
CA LYS A 170 -3.45 -25.60 -13.76
C LYS A 170 -4.44 -25.96 -14.86
N ARG A 171 -5.73 -25.94 -14.50
CA ARG A 171 -6.86 -26.09 -15.41
C ARG A 171 -8.07 -25.30 -14.93
N SER A 172 -8.77 -24.65 -15.86
CA SER A 172 -10.09 -24.05 -15.62
C SER A 172 -11.15 -25.15 -15.45
N LEU A 173 -11.90 -25.11 -14.34
CA LEU A 173 -13.02 -26.02 -14.12
C LEU A 173 -14.30 -25.57 -14.83
N ASN A 174 -14.30 -24.38 -15.44
CA ASN A 174 -15.42 -23.89 -16.25
C ASN A 174 -15.40 -24.49 -17.67
N ASP A 175 -14.28 -25.10 -18.08
CA ASP A 175 -14.11 -25.67 -19.41
C ASP A 175 -14.73 -27.08 -19.45
N ALA A 176 -15.80 -27.22 -20.23
CA ALA A 176 -16.55 -28.48 -20.36
C ALA A 176 -15.77 -29.62 -21.03
N VAL A 177 -14.66 -29.31 -21.72
CA VAL A 177 -13.83 -30.28 -22.44
C VAL A 177 -12.47 -30.40 -21.74
N MET A 178 -12.00 -31.63 -21.50
CA MET A 178 -10.68 -31.89 -20.87
C MET A 178 -9.52 -31.68 -21.86
N THR A 179 -9.35 -30.48 -22.43
CA THR A 179 -8.53 -30.28 -23.64
C THR A 179 -7.03 -30.05 -23.43
N SER A 180 -6.56 -29.50 -22.31
CA SER A 180 -5.12 -29.50 -21.94
C SER A 180 -4.88 -28.88 -20.56
N ASN A 181 -3.90 -29.43 -19.81
CA ASN A 181 -3.37 -28.80 -18.59
C ASN A 181 -2.25 -27.81 -18.98
N HIS A 182 -2.18 -26.67 -18.29
CA HIS A 182 -1.16 -25.65 -18.55
C HIS A 182 -0.14 -25.58 -17.42
N VAL A 183 1.15 -25.64 -17.77
CA VAL A 183 2.24 -25.44 -16.81
C VAL A 183 2.29 -23.97 -16.40
N VAL A 184 2.40 -23.72 -15.09
CA VAL A 184 2.46 -22.37 -14.51
C VAL A 184 3.73 -22.09 -13.72
N ALA A 185 4.44 -23.13 -13.26
CA ALA A 185 5.73 -23.02 -12.60
C ALA A 185 6.53 -24.32 -12.82
N GLY A 186 7.85 -24.19 -12.95
CA GLY A 186 8.74 -25.30 -13.27
C GLY A 186 8.81 -25.61 -14.77
N THR A 187 9.88 -26.27 -15.19
CA THR A 187 10.15 -26.63 -16.59
C THR A 187 9.84 -28.09 -16.93
N GLY A 188 9.40 -28.89 -15.95
CA GLY A 188 9.24 -30.33 -16.11
C GLY A 188 10.52 -31.13 -15.78
N ILE A 189 11.65 -30.45 -15.55
CA ILE A 189 12.97 -31.03 -15.31
C ILE A 189 13.49 -30.52 -13.96
N GLU A 190 14.19 -31.39 -13.23
CA GLU A 190 14.86 -31.03 -11.98
C GLU A 190 15.90 -29.93 -12.19
N GLY A 191 15.83 -28.88 -11.37
CA GLY A 191 16.85 -27.84 -11.35
C GLY A 191 16.65 -26.82 -10.23
N SER A 192 17.61 -25.90 -10.10
CA SER A 192 17.62 -24.84 -9.07
C SER A 192 17.55 -23.43 -9.67
N GLY A 193 17.49 -23.29 -11.00
CA GLY A 193 17.29 -21.99 -11.65
C GLY A 193 15.98 -21.31 -11.25
N LEU A 194 15.84 -20.02 -11.59
CA LEU A 194 14.63 -19.22 -11.29
C LEU A 194 13.37 -19.71 -12.03
N TYR A 195 13.51 -20.57 -13.03
CA TYR A 195 12.39 -21.15 -13.78
C TYR A 195 12.16 -22.62 -13.42
N GLU A 196 13.02 -23.20 -12.58
CA GLU A 196 13.12 -24.62 -12.30
C GLU A 196 12.70 -24.91 -10.86
N LEU A 197 12.25 -26.14 -10.63
CA LEU A 197 11.89 -26.66 -9.31
C LEU A 197 12.59 -28.01 -9.12
N SER A 198 12.87 -28.38 -7.87
CA SER A 198 13.39 -29.69 -7.50
C SER A 198 12.52 -30.33 -6.41
N GLY A 199 11.77 -31.36 -6.82
CA GLY A 199 10.87 -32.14 -5.98
C GLY A 199 9.95 -31.29 -5.10
N PRO A 200 9.17 -30.35 -5.67
CA PRO A 200 8.33 -29.47 -4.88
C PRO A 200 7.26 -30.28 -4.11
N ARG A 201 6.75 -29.75 -2.99
CA ARG A 201 5.87 -30.52 -2.08
C ARG A 201 4.58 -29.82 -1.64
N GLY A 202 4.45 -28.52 -1.82
CA GLY A 202 3.21 -27.82 -1.51
C GLY A 202 3.08 -26.48 -2.23
N ILE A 203 1.84 -26.03 -2.34
CA ILE A 203 1.46 -24.79 -3.01
C ILE A 203 0.49 -23.99 -2.16
N PHE A 204 0.54 -22.68 -2.31
CA PHE A 204 -0.49 -21.77 -1.84
C PHE A 204 -0.70 -20.67 -2.88
N ILE A 205 -1.96 -20.32 -3.14
CA ILE A 205 -2.30 -19.24 -4.07
C ILE A 205 -3.06 -18.16 -3.31
N ASP A 206 -2.60 -16.91 -3.42
CA ASP A 206 -3.24 -15.78 -2.75
C ASP A 206 -4.36 -15.14 -3.60
N VAL A 207 -5.03 -14.12 -3.06
CA VAL A 207 -6.14 -13.41 -3.74
C VAL A 207 -5.72 -12.66 -5.00
N ASN A 208 -4.43 -12.37 -5.17
CA ASN A 208 -3.87 -11.76 -6.37
C ASN A 208 -3.48 -12.81 -7.42
N PHE A 209 -3.72 -14.10 -7.13
CA PHE A 209 -3.29 -15.26 -7.91
C PHE A 209 -1.77 -15.47 -7.90
N ASP A 210 -1.08 -14.93 -6.89
CA ASP A 210 0.34 -15.17 -6.66
C ASP A 210 0.55 -16.62 -6.17
N LEU A 211 1.40 -17.38 -6.85
CA LEU A 211 1.65 -18.80 -6.55
C LEU A 211 2.93 -18.97 -5.74
N TYR A 212 2.79 -19.48 -4.52
CA TYR A 212 3.89 -19.87 -3.64
C TYR A 212 4.12 -21.37 -3.76
N VAL A 213 5.37 -21.79 -3.95
CA VAL A 213 5.76 -23.19 -4.14
C VAL A 213 6.85 -23.57 -3.14
N ALA A 214 6.61 -24.63 -2.37
CA ALA A 214 7.58 -25.24 -1.48
C ALA A 214 8.50 -26.15 -2.30
N ASP A 215 9.67 -25.63 -2.65
CA ASP A 215 10.67 -26.27 -3.49
C ASP A 215 11.61 -27.10 -2.61
N CYS A 216 11.14 -28.29 -2.22
CA CYS A 216 11.69 -29.06 -1.11
C CYS A 216 13.17 -29.40 -1.31
N GLN A 217 13.58 -29.95 -2.46
CA GLN A 217 14.97 -30.41 -2.62
C GLN A 217 15.94 -29.23 -2.76
N ASN A 218 15.46 -28.07 -3.20
CA ASN A 218 16.22 -26.82 -3.21
C ASN A 218 16.17 -26.07 -1.85
N ASN A 219 15.47 -26.60 -0.85
CA ASN A 219 15.37 -26.00 0.50
C ASN A 219 14.88 -24.53 0.48
N ARG A 220 13.93 -24.22 -0.40
CA ARG A 220 13.45 -22.85 -0.61
C ARG A 220 11.94 -22.77 -0.84
N VAL A 221 11.39 -21.55 -0.72
CA VAL A 221 10.04 -21.22 -1.15
C VAL A 221 10.13 -20.20 -2.28
N GLN A 222 9.51 -20.51 -3.41
CA GLN A 222 9.47 -19.66 -4.59
C GLN A 222 8.10 -19.01 -4.78
N LEU A 223 8.10 -17.76 -5.23
CA LEU A 223 6.92 -16.97 -5.58
C LEU A 223 6.86 -16.72 -7.08
N PHE A 224 5.78 -17.14 -7.73
CA PHE A 224 5.49 -16.91 -9.15
C PHE A 224 4.29 -15.97 -9.30
N PHE A 225 4.50 -14.86 -10.01
CA PHE A 225 3.42 -13.92 -10.32
C PHE A 225 2.51 -14.44 -11.45
N PRO A 226 1.23 -14.01 -11.51
CA PRO A 226 0.29 -14.44 -12.55
C PRO A 226 0.84 -14.23 -13.97
N GLY A 227 0.92 -15.31 -14.75
CA GLY A 227 1.39 -15.28 -16.14
C GLY A 227 2.90 -15.12 -16.31
N LYS A 228 3.68 -15.16 -15.22
CA LYS A 228 5.14 -15.19 -15.24
C LYS A 228 5.64 -16.61 -14.91
N SER A 229 6.71 -17.03 -15.58
CA SER A 229 7.33 -18.34 -15.39
C SER A 229 8.59 -18.30 -14.51
N ASN A 230 9.14 -17.11 -14.23
CA ASN A 230 10.24 -16.93 -13.28
C ASN A 230 9.70 -16.79 -11.85
N GLY A 231 10.30 -17.54 -10.94
CA GLY A 231 10.08 -17.45 -9.51
C GLY A 231 11.04 -16.46 -8.84
N ILE A 232 10.62 -15.97 -7.68
CA ILE A 232 11.45 -15.21 -6.74
C ILE A 232 11.57 -16.03 -5.46
N THR A 233 12.79 -16.26 -4.99
CA THR A 233 13.00 -16.93 -3.71
C THR A 233 12.63 -16.03 -2.54
N VAL A 234 11.53 -16.36 -1.85
CA VAL A 234 11.00 -15.57 -0.73
C VAL A 234 11.42 -16.09 0.65
N ALA A 235 11.88 -17.35 0.75
CA ALA A 235 12.41 -17.93 1.98
C ALA A 235 13.35 -19.11 1.67
N GLY A 236 14.35 -19.35 2.54
CA GLY A 236 15.28 -20.47 2.43
C GLY A 236 16.54 -20.19 1.61
N SER A 237 17.17 -21.26 1.13
CA SER A 237 18.41 -21.21 0.34
C SER A 237 18.25 -20.38 -0.93
N GLU A 238 19.33 -19.74 -1.38
CA GLU A 238 19.36 -18.90 -2.59
C GLU A 238 18.49 -17.62 -2.49
N SER A 239 18.00 -17.28 -1.31
CA SER A 239 17.48 -15.95 -1.03
C SER A 239 18.64 -14.94 -0.99
N LEU A 240 18.44 -13.74 -1.55
CA LEU A 240 19.41 -12.64 -1.52
C LEU A 240 19.77 -12.17 -0.10
N SER A 241 18.93 -12.49 0.90
CA SER A 241 19.17 -12.23 2.32
C SER A 241 18.49 -13.33 3.15
N PRO A 242 19.15 -14.48 3.34
CA PRO A 242 18.53 -15.62 4.01
C PRO A 242 18.25 -15.28 5.48
N THR A 243 16.96 -15.10 5.79
CA THR A 243 16.48 -14.88 7.16
C THR A 243 16.18 -16.18 7.89
N VAL A 244 16.17 -17.31 7.16
CA VAL A 244 15.95 -18.66 7.70
C VAL A 244 16.57 -19.71 6.79
N THR A 245 17.16 -20.74 7.39
CA THR A 245 17.58 -21.97 6.72
C THR A 245 16.45 -22.99 6.77
N LEU A 246 15.96 -23.42 5.61
CA LEU A 246 14.91 -24.44 5.50
C LEU A 246 15.54 -25.81 5.17
N SER A 247 14.81 -26.88 5.46
CA SER A 247 15.12 -28.24 5.03
C SER A 247 13.84 -28.93 4.55
N CYS A 248 13.76 -29.15 3.23
CA CYS A 248 12.62 -29.73 2.54
C CYS A 248 11.26 -29.13 2.97
N PRO A 249 11.00 -27.82 2.75
CA PRO A 249 9.70 -27.23 3.05
C PRO A 249 8.56 -27.98 2.34
N SER A 250 7.39 -28.07 2.99
CA SER A 250 6.24 -28.83 2.47
C SER A 250 4.94 -28.02 2.47
N GLY A 251 4.31 -27.80 3.62
CA GLY A 251 3.11 -26.96 3.74
C GLY A 251 3.45 -25.47 3.71
N ILE A 252 2.66 -24.68 2.98
CA ILE A 252 2.74 -23.21 2.92
C ILE A 252 1.37 -22.61 3.09
N MET A 253 1.26 -21.52 3.86
CA MET A 253 0.05 -20.70 3.92
C MET A 253 0.39 -19.24 4.24
N LEU A 254 -0.42 -18.31 3.73
CA LEU A 254 -0.38 -16.90 4.13
C LEU A 254 -1.53 -16.57 5.08
N ASP A 255 -1.26 -15.70 6.05
CA ASP A 255 -2.29 -15.05 6.83
C ASP A 255 -2.90 -13.84 6.08
N ALA A 256 -3.89 -13.15 6.67
CA ALA A 256 -4.58 -12.04 6.01
C ALA A 256 -3.67 -10.80 5.78
N GLU A 257 -2.50 -10.76 6.40
CA GLU A 257 -1.51 -9.69 6.38
C GLU A 257 -0.31 -10.05 5.49
N LYS A 258 -0.37 -11.22 4.83
CA LYS A 258 0.66 -11.81 3.98
C LYS A 258 1.93 -12.24 4.73
N TYR A 259 1.83 -12.54 6.03
CA TYR A 259 2.89 -13.28 6.73
C TYR A 259 2.87 -14.76 6.29
N LEU A 260 4.07 -15.30 6.07
CA LEU A 260 4.32 -16.61 5.46
C LEU A 260 4.58 -17.66 6.53
N PHE A 261 3.76 -18.71 6.54
CA PHE A 261 3.86 -19.84 7.45
C PHE A 261 4.30 -21.07 6.66
N ILE A 262 5.33 -21.76 7.16
CA ILE A 262 6.01 -22.84 6.44
C ILE A 262 6.16 -24.04 7.38
N VAL A 263 5.82 -25.22 6.87
CA VAL A 263 6.22 -26.50 7.48
C VAL A 263 7.61 -26.85 6.98
N ASP A 264 8.58 -26.67 7.87
CA ASP A 264 9.99 -26.98 7.65
C ASP A 264 10.20 -28.46 8.03
N ARG A 265 9.80 -29.34 7.10
CA ARG A 265 9.50 -30.75 7.36
C ARG A 265 10.67 -31.54 7.92
N ASP A 266 11.85 -31.42 7.29
CA ASP A 266 13.02 -32.20 7.69
C ASP A 266 13.74 -31.59 8.89
N ASN A 267 13.45 -30.32 9.22
CA ASN A 267 13.76 -29.72 10.53
C ASN A 267 12.66 -29.94 11.58
N HIS A 268 11.61 -30.70 11.26
CA HIS A 268 10.55 -31.12 12.18
C HIS A 268 9.82 -29.98 12.91
N ARG A 269 9.62 -28.84 12.24
CA ARG A 269 9.06 -27.64 12.86
C ARG A 269 8.11 -26.88 11.94
N ILE A 270 7.35 -25.97 12.54
CA ILE A 270 6.58 -24.96 11.81
C ILE A 270 7.15 -23.60 12.16
N ILE A 271 7.39 -22.78 11.13
CA ILE A 271 7.91 -21.43 11.26
C ILE A 271 6.93 -20.43 10.65
N GLY A 272 6.99 -19.18 11.09
CA GLY A 272 6.20 -18.07 10.54
C GLY A 272 7.05 -16.82 10.37
N SER A 273 6.82 -16.08 9.30
CA SER A 273 7.46 -14.78 9.08
C SER A 273 6.87 -13.71 10.00
N SER A 274 7.68 -12.72 10.33
CA SER A 274 7.32 -11.58 11.17
C SER A 274 8.04 -10.32 10.67
N LEU A 275 7.77 -9.18 11.28
CA LEU A 275 8.49 -7.92 11.00
C LEU A 275 10.02 -8.05 11.20
N ASN A 276 10.47 -9.00 12.03
CA ASN A 276 11.87 -9.21 12.38
C ASN A 276 12.49 -10.46 11.71
N GLY A 277 11.84 -11.01 10.66
CA GLY A 277 12.25 -12.26 10.01
C GLY A 277 11.43 -13.48 10.45
N PHE A 278 11.90 -14.68 10.13
CA PHE A 278 11.19 -15.91 10.51
C PHE A 278 11.48 -16.28 11.96
N ARG A 279 10.44 -16.76 12.64
CA ARG A 279 10.55 -17.36 13.96
C ARG A 279 9.94 -18.76 13.94
N CYS A 280 10.43 -19.59 14.83
CA CYS A 280 9.85 -20.90 15.03
C CYS A 280 8.59 -20.81 15.92
N LEU A 281 7.54 -21.50 15.51
CA LEU A 281 6.22 -21.51 16.17
C LEU A 281 5.97 -22.80 16.93
N VAL A 282 6.34 -23.95 16.34
CA VAL A 282 6.08 -25.29 16.87
C VAL A 282 7.26 -26.20 16.54
N GLY A 283 7.70 -27.07 17.47
CA GLY A 283 8.72 -28.09 17.21
C GLY A 283 10.17 -27.57 17.17
N CYS A 284 10.48 -26.51 17.93
CA CYS A 284 11.68 -25.70 17.72
C CYS A 284 12.98 -26.22 18.35
N TYR A 285 12.89 -27.18 19.27
CA TYR A 285 14.02 -27.59 20.10
C TYR A 285 14.49 -29.01 19.79
N GLU A 286 13.54 -29.93 19.61
CA GLU A 286 13.84 -31.35 19.42
C GLU A 286 12.76 -32.00 18.53
N THR A 287 13.15 -33.06 17.84
CA THR A 287 12.26 -33.96 17.09
C THR A 287 11.78 -35.09 17.99
N GLY A 288 10.57 -35.59 17.76
CA GLY A 288 10.03 -36.72 18.51
C GLY A 288 8.51 -36.73 18.60
N SER A 289 7.99 -37.48 19.57
CA SER A 289 6.55 -37.77 19.72
C SER A 289 5.91 -37.10 20.94
N GLN A 290 6.66 -36.30 21.70
CA GLN A 290 6.11 -35.50 22.80
C GLN A 290 5.12 -34.44 22.28
N SER A 291 4.31 -33.85 23.16
CA SER A 291 3.29 -32.84 22.79
C SER A 291 3.89 -31.58 22.17
N ASN A 292 5.10 -31.20 22.53
CA ASN A 292 5.82 -30.05 22.00
C ASN A 292 6.72 -30.36 20.79
N GLN A 293 6.75 -31.62 20.35
CA GLN A 293 7.61 -32.11 19.28
C GLN A 293 6.76 -32.56 18.08
N LEU A 294 7.35 -32.49 16.89
CA LEU A 294 6.79 -33.04 15.65
C LEU A 294 7.81 -34.01 15.05
N TYR A 295 7.34 -34.90 14.19
CA TYR A 295 8.18 -35.80 13.41
C TYR A 295 7.70 -35.89 11.95
N LEU A 296 8.51 -35.30 11.07
CA LEU A 296 8.25 -35.15 9.63
C LEU A 296 6.84 -34.63 9.30
N PRO A 297 6.41 -33.48 9.88
CA PRO A 297 5.10 -32.91 9.60
C PRO A 297 4.93 -32.62 8.09
N SER A 298 3.74 -32.85 7.54
CA SER A 298 3.50 -32.72 6.09
C SER A 298 2.69 -31.51 5.67
N SER A 299 1.70 -31.11 6.47
CA SER A 299 0.80 -30.00 6.16
C SER A 299 0.19 -29.43 7.44
N PHE A 300 -0.39 -28.24 7.33
CA PHE A 300 -1.11 -27.57 8.41
C PHE A 300 -2.24 -26.70 7.87
N SER A 301 -3.19 -26.34 8.73
CA SER A 301 -4.27 -25.42 8.41
C SER A 301 -4.76 -24.69 9.67
N PHE A 302 -5.35 -23.51 9.50
CA PHE A 302 -5.89 -22.70 10.60
C PHE A 302 -7.39 -22.90 10.76
N ASP A 303 -7.86 -22.97 12.00
CA ASP A 303 -9.28 -22.79 12.30
C ASP A 303 -9.66 -21.30 12.41
N ARG A 304 -10.96 -21.01 12.51
CA ARG A 304 -11.50 -19.65 12.68
C ARG A 304 -10.98 -18.91 13.93
N SER A 305 -10.47 -19.64 14.92
CA SER A 305 -9.89 -19.05 16.13
C SER A 305 -8.38 -18.76 15.97
N GLY A 306 -7.78 -19.12 14.84
CA GLY A 306 -6.35 -19.01 14.57
C GLY A 306 -5.51 -20.13 15.17
N ASN A 307 -6.12 -21.22 15.65
CA ASN A 307 -5.38 -22.41 16.11
C ASN A 307 -4.78 -23.14 14.92
N ILE A 308 -3.62 -23.76 15.11
CA ILE A 308 -2.93 -24.53 14.07
C ILE A 308 -3.27 -26.01 14.24
N PHE A 309 -3.80 -26.63 13.18
CA PHE A 309 -3.88 -28.09 13.06
C PHE A 309 -2.76 -28.59 12.14
N VAL A 310 -2.02 -29.60 12.58
CA VAL A 310 -0.83 -30.13 11.90
C VAL A 310 -0.98 -31.62 11.66
N THR A 311 -0.66 -32.08 10.45
CA THR A 311 -0.46 -33.50 10.17
C THR A 311 0.95 -33.92 10.58
N ASP A 312 1.07 -34.49 11.77
CA ASP A 312 2.32 -35.02 12.32
C ASP A 312 2.56 -36.44 11.78
N LYS A 313 2.86 -36.48 10.46
CA LYS A 313 2.75 -37.67 9.60
C LYS A 313 3.43 -38.91 10.16
N SER A 314 4.69 -38.79 10.59
CA SER A 314 5.47 -39.95 11.06
C SER A 314 5.19 -40.32 12.51
N ASN A 315 4.46 -39.48 13.25
CA ASN A 315 3.86 -39.83 14.55
C ASN A 315 2.41 -40.36 14.40
N HIS A 316 1.88 -40.46 13.17
CA HIS A 316 0.53 -40.94 12.87
C HIS A 316 -0.57 -40.23 13.67
N ARG A 317 -0.49 -38.90 13.77
CA ARG A 317 -1.46 -38.10 14.54
C ARG A 317 -1.73 -36.74 13.90
N ILE A 318 -2.83 -36.14 14.31
CA ILE A 318 -3.15 -34.72 14.10
C ILE A 318 -2.95 -33.98 15.42
N GLN A 319 -2.12 -32.95 15.40
CA GLN A 319 -1.90 -32.08 16.57
C GLN A 319 -2.59 -30.74 16.39
N LYS A 320 -3.22 -30.24 17.47
CA LYS A 320 -3.83 -28.91 17.57
C LYS A 320 -3.00 -28.05 18.51
N PHE A 321 -2.52 -26.92 18.03
CA PHE A 321 -1.85 -25.88 18.82
C PHE A 321 -2.80 -24.70 18.96
N LEU A 322 -3.12 -24.34 20.19
CA LEU A 322 -4.01 -23.25 20.53
C LEU A 322 -3.29 -21.93 20.36
N LEU A 323 -3.92 -21.00 19.64
CA LEU A 323 -3.48 -19.61 19.61
C LEU A 323 -3.59 -19.06 21.03
N MET A 324 -2.45 -18.65 21.59
CA MET A 324 -2.43 -17.99 22.88
C MET A 324 -3.05 -16.61 22.67
N LYS A 325 -4.29 -16.43 23.11
CA LYS A 325 -4.89 -15.10 23.24
C LYS A 325 -4.03 -14.32 24.23
N ASP A 326 -3.19 -13.43 23.71
CA ASP A 326 -2.29 -12.51 24.42
C ASP A 326 -2.11 -12.82 25.92
N PHE A 327 -1.45 -13.95 26.24
CA PHE A 327 -0.90 -14.13 27.59
C PHE A 327 0.28 -13.17 27.85
N PHE A 328 0.75 -12.50 26.80
CA PHE A 328 1.62 -11.33 26.85
C PHE A 328 0.85 -10.04 26.54
N ALA A 329 -0.20 -9.74 27.28
CA ALA A 329 -0.47 -8.33 27.53
C ALA A 329 0.77 -7.79 28.26
N LEU A 330 1.62 -7.00 27.58
CA LEU A 330 2.69 -6.27 28.24
C LEU A 330 2.05 -5.56 29.44
N SER A 331 2.59 -5.79 30.63
CA SER A 331 2.08 -5.13 31.82
C SER A 331 2.58 -3.70 31.94
N PHE A 332 3.49 -3.28 31.06
CA PHE A 332 4.11 -1.96 31.01
C PHE A 332 3.94 -1.32 29.64
N ASN A 333 3.92 0.00 29.60
CA ASN A 333 3.83 0.73 28.33
C ASN A 333 5.20 0.76 27.63
N GLN A 334 5.23 0.31 26.38
CA GLN A 334 6.31 0.59 25.42
C GLN A 334 5.78 1.47 24.29
N PRO A 335 5.53 2.77 24.55
CA PRO A 335 5.03 3.67 23.51
C PRO A 335 6.05 3.79 22.38
N LYS A 336 5.57 4.01 21.15
CA LYS A 336 6.43 4.27 19.99
C LYS A 336 6.82 5.75 19.95
N PHE A 337 8.11 6.08 20.09
CA PHE A 337 8.62 7.44 19.98
C PHE A 337 9.33 7.67 18.64
N CYS A 338 9.32 8.93 18.22
CA CYS A 338 10.07 9.38 17.06
C CYS A 338 11.41 9.96 17.53
N SER A 339 12.43 9.96 16.67
CA SER A 339 13.75 10.53 17.00
C SER A 339 13.73 12.00 17.44
N THR A 340 12.66 12.74 17.15
CA THR A 340 12.42 14.14 17.55
C THR A 340 11.52 14.32 18.80
N ALA A 341 11.07 13.23 19.44
CA ALA A 341 10.22 13.23 20.62
C ALA A 341 10.71 14.22 21.69
N SER A 342 9.84 15.11 22.17
CA SER A 342 10.19 16.07 23.19
C SER A 342 9.09 16.16 24.23
N TRP A 343 9.49 16.34 25.47
CA TRP A 343 8.58 16.57 26.60
C TRP A 343 8.62 18.04 26.98
N ASN A 344 7.57 18.50 27.67
CA ASN A 344 7.59 19.80 28.31
C ASN A 344 8.81 19.84 29.24
N PRO A 345 9.69 20.86 29.16
CA PRO A 345 10.82 20.98 30.07
C PRO A 345 10.38 21.14 31.52
N THR A 346 9.15 21.60 31.77
CA THR A 346 8.57 21.73 33.11
C THR A 346 7.72 20.51 33.47
N GLY A 347 8.09 19.85 34.56
CA GLY A 347 7.37 18.73 35.16
C GLY A 347 6.27 19.21 36.10
N ILE A 348 5.20 18.42 36.17
CA ILE A 348 4.10 18.60 37.11
C ILE A 348 4.36 17.66 38.29
N THR A 349 4.44 18.21 39.51
CA THR A 349 4.53 17.36 40.71
C THR A 349 3.17 16.72 40.96
N ILE A 350 3.08 15.40 40.81
CA ILE A 350 1.83 14.65 41.04
C ILE A 350 1.73 14.14 42.48
N ALA A 351 2.86 13.91 43.14
CA ALA A 351 2.94 13.55 44.55
C ALA A 351 4.22 14.16 45.14
N ASN A 352 4.09 14.80 46.30
CA ASN A 352 5.19 15.40 47.05
C ASN A 352 5.49 14.57 48.31
N GLN A 353 6.45 15.02 49.12
CA GLN A 353 6.90 14.31 50.32
C GLN A 353 5.75 13.94 51.27
N SER A 354 4.70 14.75 51.39
CA SER A 354 3.57 14.45 52.30
C SER A 354 2.68 13.31 51.81
N ILE A 355 2.69 13.03 50.50
CA ILE A 355 1.90 11.95 49.89
C ILE A 355 2.77 10.71 49.70
N VAL A 356 3.94 10.88 49.06
CA VAL A 356 4.78 9.74 48.65
C VAL A 356 5.77 9.32 49.72
N GLY A 357 6.14 10.19 50.67
CA GLY A 357 7.24 9.98 51.63
C GLY A 357 8.59 10.50 51.10
N ARG A 358 9.69 10.33 51.87
CA ARG A 358 11.00 10.92 51.49
C ARG A 358 11.67 10.19 50.33
N TYR A 359 11.62 8.86 50.29
CA TYR A 359 12.39 8.11 49.31
C TYR A 359 11.53 7.23 48.39
N PRO A 360 10.90 7.81 47.36
CA PRO A 360 10.33 7.04 46.27
C PRO A 360 11.47 6.46 45.42
N PHE A 361 11.73 5.16 45.55
CA PHE A 361 12.86 4.51 44.85
C PHE A 361 12.47 3.94 43.49
N ALA A 362 11.33 3.25 43.40
CA ALA A 362 10.89 2.62 42.16
C ALA A 362 9.51 3.14 41.75
N ILE A 363 9.32 3.32 40.44
CA ILE A 363 8.04 3.67 39.84
C ILE A 363 7.76 2.77 38.64
N PHE A 364 6.51 2.32 38.51
CA PHE A 364 6.03 1.52 37.39
C PHE A 364 4.66 2.03 36.94
N VAL A 365 4.44 2.14 35.64
CA VAL A 365 3.14 2.51 35.06
C VAL A 365 2.67 1.40 34.14
N ASN A 366 1.49 0.84 34.43
CA ASN A 366 0.95 -0.27 33.65
C ASN A 366 0.19 0.19 32.40
N THR A 367 -0.23 -0.76 31.55
CA THR A 367 -0.99 -0.49 30.31
C THR A 367 -2.34 0.19 30.53
N ASN A 368 -2.88 0.14 31.75
CA ASN A 368 -4.10 0.85 32.15
C ASN A 368 -3.79 2.22 32.77
N ASN A 369 -2.57 2.75 32.63
CA ASN A 369 -2.09 3.99 33.24
C ASN A 369 -2.20 4.04 34.78
N THR A 370 -2.22 2.87 35.44
CA THR A 370 -2.12 2.79 36.89
C THR A 370 -0.65 2.98 37.30
N ILE A 371 -0.40 3.90 38.23
CA ILE A 371 0.94 4.25 38.71
C ILE A 371 1.19 3.50 40.01
N TYR A 372 2.33 2.82 40.10
CA TYR A 372 2.81 2.11 41.28
C TYR A 372 4.13 2.73 41.73
N VAL A 373 4.24 3.11 43.00
CA VAL A 373 5.46 3.69 43.57
C VAL A 373 5.85 2.92 44.81
N ALA A 374 7.09 2.42 44.85
CA ALA A 374 7.65 1.83 46.05
C ALA A 374 8.45 2.87 46.84
N ASN A 375 8.13 3.01 48.12
CA ASN A 375 8.84 3.90 49.03
C ASN A 375 9.63 3.09 50.08
N LYS A 376 10.88 3.52 50.32
CA LYS A 376 11.79 2.91 51.30
C LYS A 376 11.38 3.15 52.77
N ASP A 377 11.04 4.38 53.14
CA ASP A 377 10.90 4.78 54.56
C ASP A 377 9.71 4.11 55.25
N ASN A 378 8.65 3.86 54.50
CA ASN A 378 7.41 3.27 55.03
C ASN A 378 7.20 1.82 54.57
N SER A 379 8.13 1.27 53.78
CA SER A 379 8.02 -0.07 53.17
C SER A 379 6.65 -0.29 52.49
N THR A 380 6.12 0.73 51.81
CA THR A 380 4.82 0.66 51.13
C THR A 380 4.92 0.79 49.61
N ILE A 381 3.94 0.20 48.94
CA ILE A 381 3.66 0.38 47.52
C ILE A 381 2.38 1.20 47.42
N LEU A 382 2.50 2.40 46.89
CA LEU A 382 1.42 3.35 46.67
C LEU A 382 0.90 3.20 45.24
N ILE A 383 -0.41 3.09 45.06
CA ILE A 383 -1.04 2.81 43.76
C ILE A 383 -2.08 3.89 43.47
N TRP A 384 -1.99 4.52 42.29
CA TRP A 384 -2.96 5.51 41.80
C TRP A 384 -3.70 4.98 40.57
N HIS A 385 -5.03 4.97 40.64
CA HIS A 385 -5.93 4.77 39.51
C HIS A 385 -6.52 6.11 39.02
N GLU A 386 -6.86 6.21 37.73
CA GLU A 386 -7.72 7.25 37.14
C GLU A 386 -7.32 8.72 37.43
N GLU A 387 -6.05 9.08 37.25
CA GLU A 387 -5.52 10.45 37.45
C GLU A 387 -5.79 11.08 38.85
N SER A 388 -6.06 10.25 39.87
CA SER A 388 -6.21 10.72 41.25
C SER A 388 -4.95 11.43 41.75
N VAL A 389 -5.12 12.44 42.61
CA VAL A 389 -4.00 13.14 43.29
C VAL A 389 -3.47 12.31 44.47
N ASN A 390 -4.32 11.49 45.10
CA ASN A 390 -3.97 10.64 46.23
C ASN A 390 -3.95 9.15 45.83
N PRO A 391 -3.10 8.32 46.48
CA PRO A 391 -3.05 6.89 46.19
C PRO A 391 -4.41 6.26 46.52
N THR A 392 -4.97 5.57 45.55
CA THR A 392 -6.25 4.83 45.65
C THR A 392 -6.08 3.53 46.42
N LYS A 393 -4.86 2.97 46.47
CA LYS A 393 -4.54 1.77 47.24
C LYS A 393 -3.12 1.87 47.79
N ILE A 394 -2.95 1.40 49.02
CA ILE A 394 -1.66 1.34 49.72
C ILE A 394 -1.44 -0.11 50.15
N ILE A 395 -0.30 -0.68 49.76
CA ILE A 395 0.11 -2.02 50.14
C ILE A 395 1.31 -1.90 51.05
N SER A 396 1.22 -2.41 52.28
CA SER A 396 2.36 -2.47 53.20
C SER A 396 3.10 -3.79 53.02
N GLY A 397 4.41 -3.72 52.85
CA GLY A 397 5.29 -4.89 52.77
C GLY A 397 6.44 -4.79 53.75
N ASN A 398 7.27 -5.84 53.81
CA ASN A 398 8.49 -5.85 54.62
C ASN A 398 9.71 -5.87 53.69
N PHE A 399 9.92 -4.78 52.95
CA PHE A 399 11.08 -4.58 52.09
C PHE A 399 11.83 -3.31 52.51
N THR A 400 13.15 -3.35 52.37
CA THR A 400 14.06 -2.35 52.92
C THR A 400 14.56 -1.39 51.86
N TRP A 401 15.00 -1.87 50.69
CA TRP A 401 15.44 -1.06 49.54
C TRP A 401 14.86 -1.59 48.22
N PRO A 402 13.72 -1.02 47.79
CA PRO A 402 13.06 -1.41 46.55
C PRO A 402 13.62 -0.62 45.36
N PHE A 403 14.80 -1.01 44.89
CA PHE A 403 15.44 -0.40 43.71
C PHE A 403 14.65 -0.56 42.40
N SER A 404 13.79 -1.56 42.31
CA SER A 404 13.00 -1.90 41.13
C SER A 404 11.67 -2.54 41.53
N LEU A 405 10.67 -2.30 40.69
CA LEU A 405 9.31 -2.78 40.83
C LEU A 405 8.79 -3.19 39.45
N PHE A 406 8.13 -4.34 39.35
CA PHE A 406 7.48 -4.80 38.14
C PHE A 406 6.10 -5.34 38.48
N VAL A 407 5.07 -4.92 37.73
CA VAL A 407 3.71 -5.44 37.89
C VAL A 407 3.41 -6.31 36.68
N THR A 408 2.75 -7.45 36.85
CA THR A 408 2.33 -8.34 35.75
C THR A 408 0.91 -8.01 35.26
N SER A 409 0.50 -8.58 34.12
CA SER A 409 -0.83 -8.34 33.53
C SER A 409 -1.99 -8.82 34.41
N ASN A 410 -1.76 -9.87 35.20
CA ASN A 410 -2.70 -10.36 36.23
C ASN A 410 -2.66 -9.53 37.54
N GLY A 411 -1.85 -8.47 37.60
CA GLY A 411 -1.80 -7.55 38.74
C GLY A 411 -0.85 -7.94 39.88
N ASP A 412 -0.11 -9.05 39.78
CA ASP A 412 0.90 -9.38 40.77
C ASP A 412 2.07 -8.38 40.72
N ILE A 413 2.66 -8.09 41.87
CA ILE A 413 3.72 -7.08 41.99
C ILE A 413 5.00 -7.75 42.48
N TYR A 414 6.06 -7.66 41.70
CA TYR A 414 7.40 -8.11 42.04
C TYR A 414 8.22 -6.90 42.46
N ILE A 415 8.87 -7.02 43.61
CA ILE A 415 9.69 -5.97 44.20
C ILE A 415 10.98 -6.58 44.71
N ASN A 416 12.11 -5.95 44.40
CA ASN A 416 13.36 -6.36 45.00
C ASN A 416 13.47 -5.78 46.42
N ASP A 417 14.19 -6.49 47.28
CA ASP A 417 14.47 -6.08 48.65
C ASP A 417 15.95 -6.33 48.89
N ASP A 418 16.79 -5.32 48.57
CA ASP A 418 18.23 -5.53 48.46
C ASP A 418 19.12 -4.48 49.15
N PHE A 419 19.94 -4.97 50.09
CA PHE A 419 21.22 -4.48 50.64
C PHE A 419 21.60 -5.35 51.85
N PHE A 420 20.59 -5.84 52.57
CA PHE A 420 20.71 -6.75 53.71
C PHE A 420 19.92 -8.05 53.55
N ASN A 421 18.80 -8.03 52.81
CA ASN A 421 17.89 -9.17 52.67
C ASN A 421 18.11 -9.97 51.37
N ALA A 422 18.69 -9.34 50.34
CA ALA A 422 19.05 -9.92 49.05
C ALA A 422 17.98 -10.89 48.50
N ARG A 423 16.75 -10.41 48.35
CA ARG A 423 15.62 -11.24 47.90
C ARG A 423 14.70 -10.49 46.95
N VAL A 424 13.91 -11.24 46.20
CA VAL A 424 12.78 -10.73 45.43
C VAL A 424 11.49 -11.23 46.08
N GLN A 425 10.60 -10.29 46.39
CA GLN A 425 9.28 -10.57 46.94
C GLN A 425 8.21 -10.34 45.86
N LYS A 426 7.20 -11.19 45.87
CA LYS A 426 6.00 -11.08 45.05
C LYS A 426 4.80 -10.80 45.96
N TRP A 427 4.11 -9.71 45.76
CA TRP A 427 2.75 -9.54 46.26
C TRP A 427 1.78 -10.12 45.24
N SER A 428 0.97 -11.09 45.66
CA SER A 428 -0.05 -11.73 44.82
C SER A 428 -1.35 -10.94 44.88
N ALA A 429 -1.87 -10.55 43.71
CA ALA A 429 -3.14 -9.83 43.63
C ALA A 429 -4.33 -10.70 44.02
N GLU A 430 -4.26 -12.00 43.72
CA GLU A 430 -5.29 -12.99 44.03
C GLU A 430 -5.42 -13.24 45.54
N THR A 431 -4.29 -13.45 46.21
CA THR A 431 -4.28 -13.78 47.64
C THR A 431 -4.09 -12.57 48.55
N ASN A 432 -3.72 -11.42 47.99
CA ASN A 432 -3.40 -10.18 48.71
C ASN A 432 -2.27 -10.34 49.75
N THR A 433 -1.29 -11.22 49.49
CA THR A 433 -0.17 -11.51 50.39
C THR A 433 1.19 -11.41 49.70
N PHE A 434 2.24 -11.14 50.47
CA PHE A 434 3.63 -11.23 50.00
C PHE A 434 4.18 -12.65 50.15
N VAL A 435 4.87 -13.11 49.12
CA VAL A 435 5.61 -14.36 49.08
C VAL A 435 7.02 -14.07 48.61
N THR A 436 8.03 -14.65 49.26
CA THR A 436 9.40 -14.58 48.75
C THR A 436 9.52 -15.55 47.59
N VAL A 437 9.86 -15.04 46.41
CA VAL A 437 9.97 -15.85 45.18
C VAL A 437 11.40 -16.21 44.84
N MET A 438 12.37 -15.45 45.36
CA MET A 438 13.79 -15.70 45.13
C MET A 438 14.63 -15.15 46.29
N ASN A 439 15.56 -15.96 46.79
CA ASN A 439 16.63 -15.53 47.69
C ASN A 439 17.94 -15.54 46.92
N VAL A 440 18.62 -14.40 46.88
CA VAL A 440 19.90 -14.22 46.21
C VAL A 440 20.97 -14.22 47.30
N SER A 441 21.86 -15.21 47.32
CA SER A 441 22.91 -15.29 48.34
C SER A 441 23.90 -14.13 48.16
N SER A 442 23.78 -13.08 48.96
CA SER A 442 24.69 -11.94 48.94
C SER A 442 25.97 -12.26 49.72
N ARG A 443 27.06 -12.48 48.98
CA ARG A 443 28.39 -11.94 49.34
C ARG A 443 29.16 -11.60 48.08
N CYS A 444 29.13 -10.34 47.65
CA CYS A 444 30.27 -9.73 46.96
C CYS A 444 31.38 -9.48 47.98
N THR A 445 32.01 -10.55 48.48
CA THR A 445 33.34 -10.50 49.08
C THR A 445 34.16 -11.58 48.43
N VAL A 446 35.21 -11.17 47.73
CA VAL A 446 36.21 -12.02 47.08
C VAL A 446 36.61 -13.19 47.99
N LYS A 447 36.29 -14.43 47.60
CA LYS A 447 37.07 -15.65 47.85
C LYS A 447 36.70 -16.70 46.79
N ARG A 448 37.65 -17.02 45.89
CA ARG A 448 37.69 -18.28 45.11
C ARG A 448 38.10 -19.44 46.04
N PRO A 449 38.11 -20.69 45.57
CA PRO A 449 37.01 -21.48 45.00
C PRO A 449 36.77 -22.72 45.90
N LEU A 450 35.57 -23.30 45.89
CA LEU A 450 35.41 -24.67 46.36
C LEU A 450 34.67 -25.47 45.29
N ASN A 451 35.35 -26.50 44.82
CA ASN A 451 34.77 -27.63 44.11
C ASN A 451 33.66 -28.21 44.99
N ASP A 452 32.44 -28.32 44.45
CA ASP A 452 31.75 -29.59 44.26
C ASP A 452 30.29 -29.37 43.88
N ALA A 453 29.79 -30.36 43.17
CA ALA A 453 28.48 -30.44 42.56
C ALA A 453 27.32 -30.24 43.54
N ALA A 454 26.22 -29.72 42.97
CA ALA A 454 24.87 -29.65 43.53
C ALA A 454 24.61 -28.62 44.65
N MET A 455 24.34 -27.37 44.24
CA MET A 455 23.29 -26.56 44.85
C MET A 455 22.61 -25.68 43.79
N ASN A 456 21.31 -25.95 43.57
CA ASN A 456 20.27 -25.18 42.86
C ASN A 456 20.76 -24.04 41.94
N SER A 457 20.74 -24.32 40.64
CA SER A 457 21.18 -23.45 39.55
C SER A 457 20.39 -22.14 39.49
N ASN A 458 20.87 -21.10 40.16
CA ASN A 458 20.56 -19.73 39.77
C ASN A 458 21.12 -19.53 38.36
N LEU A 459 20.25 -19.48 37.37
CA LEU A 459 20.60 -19.20 35.98
C LEU A 459 21.15 -17.77 35.91
N VAL A 460 22.42 -17.61 35.55
CA VAL A 460 23.04 -16.29 35.38
C VAL A 460 22.73 -15.79 33.98
N ALA A 461 21.92 -14.72 33.88
CA ALA A 461 21.51 -14.16 32.60
C ALA A 461 22.53 -13.16 32.01
N ALA A 462 23.32 -12.48 32.85
CA ALA A 462 24.37 -11.56 32.42
C ALA A 462 25.44 -11.36 33.50
N GLY A 463 26.68 -11.10 33.06
CA GLY A 463 27.85 -11.02 33.93
C GLY A 463 28.37 -12.39 34.35
N ASN A 464 29.62 -12.45 34.82
CA ASN A 464 30.30 -13.69 35.20
C ASN A 464 30.36 -13.93 36.73
N GLY A 465 29.56 -13.19 37.51
CA GLY A 465 29.56 -13.26 38.97
C GLY A 465 30.73 -12.52 39.67
N SER A 466 31.62 -11.86 38.92
CA SER A 466 32.70 -11.03 39.47
C SER A 466 32.52 -9.55 39.11
N ALA A 467 32.80 -8.67 40.08
CA ALA A 467 32.75 -7.24 39.88
C ALA A 467 33.96 -6.77 39.05
N GLY A 468 33.72 -6.10 37.93
CA GLY A 468 34.79 -5.59 37.08
C GLY A 468 34.25 -4.90 35.83
N SER A 469 35.12 -4.62 34.85
CA SER A 469 34.82 -3.72 33.71
C SER A 469 34.98 -4.37 32.33
N ASP A 470 35.24 -5.67 32.30
CA ASP A 470 35.34 -6.46 31.06
C ASP A 470 33.95 -6.63 30.40
N SER A 471 33.90 -7.13 29.17
CA SER A 471 32.64 -7.31 28.41
C SER A 471 31.65 -8.24 29.12
N ASN A 472 32.16 -9.26 29.81
CA ASN A 472 31.38 -10.23 30.58
C ASN A 472 31.31 -9.93 32.09
N GLN A 473 31.72 -8.73 32.53
CA GLN A 473 31.68 -8.31 33.93
C GLN A 473 30.79 -7.08 34.11
N LEU A 474 30.20 -6.96 35.30
CA LEU A 474 29.35 -5.84 35.70
C LEU A 474 29.80 -5.35 37.08
N TYR A 475 29.64 -4.06 37.38
CA TYR A 475 29.97 -3.50 38.69
C TYR A 475 28.78 -2.73 39.28
N ARG A 476 28.10 -3.39 40.23
CA ARG A 476 26.84 -2.94 40.85
C ARG A 476 25.78 -2.62 39.78
N PRO A 477 25.28 -3.59 39.00
CA PRO A 477 24.20 -3.30 38.06
C PRO A 477 22.93 -2.87 38.83
N HIS A 478 22.20 -1.86 38.33
CA HIS A 478 20.96 -1.37 38.93
C HIS A 478 19.73 -1.72 38.06
N GLY A 479 19.47 -0.93 37.01
CA GLY A 479 18.35 -1.12 36.11
C GLY A 479 18.61 -2.19 35.06
N ILE A 480 17.57 -2.93 34.70
CA ILE A 480 17.57 -3.89 33.59
C ILE A 480 16.35 -3.68 32.69
N PHE A 481 16.50 -4.01 31.42
CA PHE A 481 15.41 -4.07 30.46
C PHE A 481 15.62 -5.24 29.51
N VAL A 482 14.57 -6.00 29.22
CA VAL A 482 14.62 -7.12 28.27
C VAL A 482 13.73 -6.77 27.08
N ASP A 483 14.30 -6.83 25.87
CA ASP A 483 13.57 -6.55 24.64
C ASP A 483 12.78 -7.77 24.12
N VAL A 484 12.02 -7.59 23.03
CA VAL A 484 11.21 -8.65 22.44
C VAL A 484 11.99 -9.82 21.82
N ASN A 485 13.31 -9.66 21.60
CA ASN A 485 14.20 -10.72 21.16
C ASN A 485 14.86 -11.46 22.32
N PHE A 486 14.48 -11.12 23.56
CA PHE A 486 15.13 -11.56 24.80
C PHE A 486 16.56 -11.02 24.99
N ASP A 487 16.91 -9.92 24.32
CA ASP A 487 18.18 -9.24 24.56
C ASP A 487 18.10 -8.43 25.86
N LEU A 488 19.13 -8.53 26.71
CA LEU A 488 19.17 -7.95 28.05
C LEU A 488 20.07 -6.71 28.10
N TYR A 489 19.46 -5.56 28.44
CA TYR A 489 20.15 -4.29 28.67
C TYR A 489 20.34 -4.08 30.17
N VAL A 490 21.56 -3.74 30.58
CA VAL A 490 21.94 -3.58 31.98
C VAL A 490 22.61 -2.23 32.22
N ALA A 491 22.10 -1.49 33.20
CA ALA A 491 22.69 -0.24 33.68
C ALA A 491 23.83 -0.60 34.64
N ASP A 492 25.05 -0.57 34.11
CA ASP A 492 26.26 -0.92 34.83
C ASP A 492 26.77 0.31 35.62
N TYR A 493 26.09 0.55 36.75
CA TYR A 493 26.12 1.80 37.52
C TYR A 493 27.55 2.29 37.81
N ARG A 494 28.44 1.46 38.38
CA ARG A 494 29.80 1.92 38.75
C ARG A 494 30.73 2.02 37.56
N ASN A 495 30.46 1.31 36.48
CA ASN A 495 31.23 1.41 35.24
C ASN A 495 30.74 2.52 34.31
N ASN A 496 29.69 3.27 34.70
CA ASN A 496 29.17 4.41 33.94
C ASN A 496 28.83 4.06 32.48
N ARG A 497 28.21 2.88 32.28
CA ARG A 497 27.84 2.38 30.95
C ARG A 497 26.53 1.60 30.96
N VAL A 498 25.99 1.37 29.77
CA VAL A 498 24.91 0.42 29.51
C VAL A 498 25.45 -0.72 28.65
N GLN A 499 25.28 -1.95 29.14
CA GLN A 499 25.71 -3.18 28.46
C GLN A 499 24.50 -3.90 27.86
N LEU A 500 24.64 -4.38 26.63
CA LEU A 500 23.69 -5.22 25.91
C LEU A 500 24.23 -6.66 25.86
N PHE A 501 23.50 -7.61 26.43
CA PHE A 501 23.75 -9.03 26.30
C PHE A 501 22.71 -9.61 25.35
N GLN A 502 23.15 -10.07 24.18
CA GLN A 502 22.25 -10.71 23.23
C GLN A 502 21.83 -12.09 23.76
N SER A 503 20.62 -12.54 23.41
CA SER A 503 20.12 -13.82 23.89
C SER A 503 21.08 -14.97 23.56
N GLY A 504 21.55 -15.69 24.60
CA GLY A 504 22.51 -16.79 24.48
C GLY A 504 23.99 -16.40 24.53
N GLU A 505 24.32 -15.09 24.47
CA GLU A 505 25.70 -14.60 24.53
C GLU A 505 26.14 -14.28 25.96
N SER A 506 27.42 -14.57 26.26
CA SER A 506 28.00 -14.33 27.60
C SER A 506 28.78 -13.01 27.71
N ASN A 507 29.10 -12.39 26.57
CA ASN A 507 29.80 -11.11 26.49
C ASN A 507 28.82 -9.98 26.17
N GLY A 508 28.89 -8.90 26.93
CA GLY A 508 28.10 -7.70 26.71
C GLY A 508 28.77 -6.72 25.74
N ILE A 509 27.95 -6.10 24.89
CA ILE A 509 28.31 -5.01 23.98
C ILE A 509 27.94 -3.68 24.66
N THR A 510 28.90 -2.77 24.75
CA THR A 510 28.63 -1.45 25.37
C THR A 510 27.89 -0.55 24.39
N VAL A 511 26.62 -0.25 24.69
CA VAL A 511 25.73 0.53 23.81
C VAL A 511 25.61 2.00 24.20
N ALA A 512 25.98 2.37 25.43
CA ALA A 512 26.04 3.77 25.88
C ALA A 512 27.04 3.95 27.04
N GLY A 513 27.65 5.13 27.15
CA GLY A 513 28.60 5.47 28.20
C GLY A 513 30.06 5.07 27.90
N SER A 514 30.85 4.85 28.95
CA SER A 514 32.30 4.65 28.83
C SER A 514 32.67 3.36 28.06
N LYS A 515 33.73 3.41 27.22
CA LYS A 515 34.21 2.33 26.33
C LYS A 515 33.31 1.94 25.13
N SER A 516 32.30 2.75 24.77
CA SER A 516 31.59 2.58 23.49
C SER A 516 32.51 2.84 22.28
N LEU A 517 32.43 2.00 21.24
CA LEU A 517 33.18 2.11 19.97
C LEU A 517 32.86 3.40 19.17
N SER A 518 31.81 4.13 19.56
CA SER A 518 31.51 5.47 19.09
C SER A 518 30.88 6.26 20.24
N PRO A 519 31.60 7.18 20.91
CA PRO A 519 31.02 7.89 22.05
C PRO A 519 30.06 8.97 21.52
N THR A 520 28.78 8.87 21.89
CA THR A 520 27.84 10.01 21.75
C THR A 520 27.34 10.53 23.10
N ILE A 521 27.69 9.91 24.24
CA ILE A 521 27.30 10.40 25.58
C ILE A 521 28.21 9.92 26.73
N ILE A 522 28.48 10.83 27.68
CA ILE A 522 29.10 10.54 28.97
C ILE A 522 27.98 10.35 30.00
N LEU A 523 27.95 9.18 30.63
CA LEU A 523 27.00 8.83 31.70
C LEU A 523 27.72 8.85 33.05
N HIS A 524 27.00 9.14 34.13
CA HIS A 524 27.46 9.00 35.50
C HIS A 524 26.37 8.34 36.35
N PHE A 525 26.66 7.13 36.82
CA PHE A 525 25.76 6.34 37.66
C PHE A 525 24.37 6.12 37.03
N PRO A 526 24.28 5.47 35.84
CA PRO A 526 23.00 5.16 35.23
C PRO A 526 22.21 4.18 36.09
N THR A 527 20.91 4.45 36.32
CA THR A 527 20.06 3.64 37.21
C THR A 527 18.85 3.03 36.51
N GLY A 528 18.30 3.67 35.48
CA GLY A 528 17.08 3.23 34.78
C GLY A 528 17.29 3.12 33.28
N ILE A 529 16.69 2.09 32.68
CA ILE A 529 16.72 1.83 31.23
C ILE A 529 15.33 1.45 30.75
N ILE A 530 14.85 2.08 29.68
CA ILE A 530 13.66 1.66 28.95
C ILE A 530 13.94 1.76 27.45
N LEU A 531 13.55 0.74 26.68
CA LEU A 531 13.43 0.83 25.23
C LEU A 531 11.99 1.07 24.84
N ASP A 532 11.83 1.80 23.75
CA ASP A 532 10.54 2.01 23.12
C ASP A 532 10.27 0.99 22.00
N ALA A 533 9.09 1.05 21.38
CA ALA A 533 8.72 0.11 20.31
C ALA A 533 9.58 0.24 19.02
N GLU A 534 10.35 1.32 18.85
CA GLU A 534 11.32 1.53 17.75
C GLU A 534 12.77 1.22 18.17
N LYS A 535 12.98 0.69 19.38
CA LYS A 535 14.30 0.43 19.99
C LYS A 535 15.13 1.69 20.28
N TYR A 536 14.51 2.86 20.44
CA TYR A 536 15.19 4.01 21.03
C TYR A 536 15.42 3.77 22.52
N LEU A 537 16.68 3.95 22.94
CA LEU A 537 17.16 3.74 24.29
C LEU A 537 17.02 5.00 25.14
N PHE A 538 16.25 4.91 26.22
CA PHE A 538 16.09 5.94 27.24
C PHE A 538 16.85 5.54 28.49
N ILE A 539 17.73 6.42 28.97
CA ILE A 539 18.62 6.17 30.10
C ILE A 539 18.41 7.26 31.14
N LEU A 540 18.25 6.85 32.39
CA LEU A 540 18.28 7.74 33.54
C LEU A 540 19.70 7.86 34.06
N ASP A 541 20.29 9.03 33.86
CA ASP A 541 21.66 9.41 34.20
C ASP A 541 21.62 10.14 35.56
N SER A 542 21.52 9.36 36.66
CA SER A 542 21.12 9.85 37.99
C SER A 542 21.99 10.98 38.51
N HIS A 543 23.32 10.82 38.46
CA HIS A 543 24.24 11.83 39.00
C HIS A 543 24.32 13.07 38.11
N ASN A 544 24.07 12.95 36.81
CA ASN A 544 23.91 14.11 35.94
C ASN A 544 22.49 14.71 36.01
N HIS A 545 21.62 14.15 36.86
CA HIS A 545 20.26 14.61 37.16
C HIS A 545 19.36 14.75 35.93
N ARG A 546 19.48 13.82 34.98
CA ARG A 546 18.78 13.93 33.70
C ARG A 546 18.34 12.59 33.13
N ILE A 547 17.34 12.65 32.25
CA ILE A 547 16.98 11.55 31.36
C ILE A 547 17.49 11.88 29.97
N VAL A 548 18.18 10.94 29.35
CA VAL A 548 18.73 11.04 28.01
C VAL A 548 18.12 9.98 27.11
N GLY A 549 17.89 10.31 25.84
CA GLY A 549 17.35 9.38 24.85
C GLY A 549 18.20 9.34 23.60
N SER A 550 18.35 8.16 23.01
CA SER A 550 19.00 7.99 21.72
C SER A 550 18.18 8.64 20.60
N GLY A 551 18.84 9.32 19.67
CA GLY A 551 18.25 9.82 18.42
C GLY A 551 19.22 9.65 17.25
N LEU A 552 18.82 10.09 16.06
CA LEU A 552 19.60 9.91 14.82
C LEU A 552 20.99 10.56 14.85
N ASN A 553 21.15 11.61 15.65
CA ASN A 553 22.41 12.36 15.80
C ASN A 553 23.12 12.01 17.12
N GLY A 554 22.84 10.84 17.70
CA GLY A 554 23.33 10.42 19.02
C GLY A 554 22.35 10.74 20.15
N PHE A 555 22.82 10.62 21.39
CA PHE A 555 21.99 10.88 22.57
C PHE A 555 21.77 12.37 22.80
N ARG A 556 20.57 12.71 23.27
CA ARG A 556 20.24 14.07 23.72
C ARG A 556 19.55 14.04 25.07
N CYS A 557 19.67 15.14 25.81
CA CYS A 557 18.94 15.32 27.05
C CYS A 557 17.46 15.61 26.77
N LEU A 558 16.58 14.95 27.53
CA LEU A 558 15.13 15.03 27.39
C LEU A 558 14.47 15.75 28.57
N VAL A 559 14.90 15.41 29.79
CA VAL A 559 14.34 15.93 31.05
C VAL A 559 15.48 16.17 32.04
N GLY A 560 15.38 17.22 32.87
CA GLY A 560 16.42 17.55 33.87
C GLY A 560 17.67 18.21 33.29
N CYS A 561 17.59 18.75 32.07
CA CYS A 561 18.75 19.27 31.33
C CYS A 561 19.38 20.52 31.95
N TYR A 562 18.70 21.15 32.90
CA TYR A 562 19.19 22.30 33.66
C TYR A 562 19.94 21.89 34.94
N GLY A 563 20.26 20.60 35.08
CA GLY A 563 21.04 20.05 36.17
C GLY A 563 20.28 19.96 37.49
N LYS A 564 21.06 19.91 38.58
CA LYS A 564 20.56 19.72 39.94
C LYS A 564 19.65 20.84 40.40
N GLY A 565 18.49 20.50 40.96
CA GLY A 565 17.67 21.45 41.73
C GLY A 565 16.24 20.98 41.96
N SER A 566 15.44 21.83 42.60
CA SER A 566 14.06 21.53 43.01
C SER A 566 12.99 22.23 42.15
N GLN A 567 13.40 23.04 41.17
CA GLN A 567 12.47 23.69 40.24
C GLN A 567 11.79 22.65 39.34
N SER A 568 10.68 23.00 38.69
CA SER A 568 9.89 22.08 37.85
C SER A 568 10.65 21.54 36.64
N HIS A 569 11.72 22.22 36.19
CA HIS A 569 12.55 21.80 35.07
C HIS A 569 13.89 21.17 35.49
N GLN A 570 14.10 20.98 36.78
CA GLN A 570 15.29 20.38 37.38
C GLN A 570 14.91 19.06 38.07
N LEU A 571 15.90 18.17 38.15
CA LEU A 571 15.84 16.94 38.94
C LEU A 571 16.98 16.96 39.96
N ASN A 572 16.90 16.12 40.98
CA ASN A 572 17.95 15.94 41.97
C ASN A 572 18.09 14.45 42.30
N GLU A 573 19.17 13.84 41.78
CA GLU A 573 19.45 12.39 41.86
C GLU A 573 18.22 11.50 41.57
N PRO A 574 17.54 11.66 40.42
CA PRO A 574 16.38 10.86 40.08
C PRO A 574 16.77 9.37 39.95
N PHE A 575 15.95 8.46 40.50
CA PHE A 575 16.34 7.05 40.61
C PHE A 575 15.65 6.10 39.62
N SER A 576 14.37 6.34 39.31
CA SER A 576 13.56 5.49 38.43
C SER A 576 12.59 6.32 37.59
N PHE A 577 12.23 5.82 36.40
CA PHE A 577 11.26 6.47 35.51
C PHE A 577 10.42 5.44 34.74
N SER A 578 9.24 5.84 34.28
CA SER A 578 8.33 5.00 33.47
C SER A 578 7.43 5.85 32.56
N PHE A 579 6.79 5.22 31.57
CA PHE A 579 5.91 5.89 30.60
C PHE A 579 4.45 5.47 30.79
N ASP A 580 3.52 6.40 30.56
CA ASP A 580 2.09 6.08 30.39
C ASP A 580 1.74 5.83 28.90
N HIS A 581 0.51 5.37 28.64
CA HIS A 581 -0.02 5.15 27.28
C HIS A 581 -0.07 6.46 26.46
N SER A 582 -0.20 7.61 27.13
CA SER A 582 -0.16 8.94 26.52
C SER A 582 1.27 9.45 26.26
N ARG A 583 2.28 8.60 26.52
CA ARG A 583 3.71 8.85 26.31
C ARG A 583 4.35 9.87 27.25
N ASN A 584 3.69 10.21 28.35
CA ASN A 584 4.24 11.08 29.39
C ASN A 584 5.28 10.32 30.22
N ILE A 585 6.30 11.03 30.72
CA ILE A 585 7.33 10.47 31.59
C ILE A 585 6.94 10.73 33.05
N PHE A 586 6.93 9.68 33.86
CA PHE A 586 6.87 9.78 35.32
C PHE A 586 8.25 9.47 35.91
N VAL A 587 8.76 10.37 36.76
CA VAL A 587 10.09 10.27 37.37
C VAL A 587 9.97 10.27 38.88
N ALA A 588 10.65 9.32 39.52
CA ALA A 588 10.91 9.35 40.95
C ALA A 588 12.14 10.24 41.23
N ASP A 589 11.88 11.48 41.62
CA ASP A 589 12.88 12.53 41.86
C ASP A 589 13.34 12.45 43.33
N LEU A 590 14.28 11.54 43.58
CA LEU A 590 14.59 10.97 44.90
C LEU A 590 14.94 12.02 45.96
N GLU A 591 15.91 12.89 45.67
CA GLU A 591 16.41 13.89 46.63
C GLU A 591 15.52 15.14 46.69
N ASN A 592 14.53 15.25 45.81
CA ASN A 592 13.44 16.23 45.93
C ASN A 592 12.17 15.64 46.57
N HIS A 593 12.19 14.35 46.95
CA HIS A 593 11.09 13.66 47.63
C HIS A 593 9.75 13.78 46.90
N ARG A 594 9.75 13.66 45.57
CA ARG A 594 8.57 13.88 44.74
C ARG A 594 8.50 12.95 43.53
N ILE A 595 7.30 12.81 42.98
CA ILE A 595 7.06 12.21 41.67
C ILE A 595 6.68 13.31 40.69
N GLN A 596 7.43 13.42 39.58
CA GLN A 596 7.17 14.41 38.53
C GLN A 596 6.65 13.75 37.24
N LYS A 597 5.59 14.33 36.68
CA LYS A 597 5.00 13.99 35.36
C LYS A 597 5.45 15.03 34.33
N PHE A 598 6.16 14.61 33.29
CA PHE A 598 6.53 15.45 32.15
C PHE A 598 5.63 15.13 30.97
N ILE A 599 4.94 16.16 30.46
CA ILE A 599 3.93 15.99 29.40
C ILE A 599 4.62 15.82 28.04
N TYR A 600 4.20 14.82 27.28
CA TYR A 600 4.64 14.63 25.91
C TYR A 600 4.12 15.76 25.01
N LEU A 601 5.02 16.47 24.34
CA LEU A 601 4.63 17.50 23.37
C LEU A 601 4.40 16.80 22.04
N LYS A 602 3.13 16.71 21.62
CA LYS A 602 2.73 16.16 20.32
C LYS A 602 3.31 17.02 19.19
N LYS A 603 4.55 16.73 18.80
CA LYS A 603 5.15 17.23 17.56
C LYS A 603 4.82 16.23 16.47
N SER A 604 4.45 16.74 15.29
CA SER A 604 4.36 15.90 14.10
C SER A 604 5.68 15.18 13.96
N CYS A 605 5.66 13.85 14.01
CA CYS A 605 6.83 13.06 13.68
C CYS A 605 7.17 13.40 12.23
N VAL A 606 8.14 14.30 12.06
CA VAL A 606 8.94 14.28 10.85
C VAL A 606 9.65 12.95 10.98
N ASN A 607 9.21 11.95 10.21
CA ASN A 607 9.93 10.69 10.05
C ASN A 607 11.31 11.04 9.47
N THR A 608 12.22 11.43 10.34
CA THR A 608 13.63 11.19 10.12
C THR A 608 13.81 9.77 10.63
N SER A 609 13.67 8.83 9.70
CA SER A 609 13.89 7.41 9.92
C SER A 609 15.37 7.18 10.24
N SER A 610 15.61 6.15 11.03
CA SER A 610 16.88 5.45 11.20
C SER A 610 17.76 5.53 9.97
N VAL A 611 18.92 6.19 10.10
CA VAL A 611 20.00 6.07 9.13
C VAL A 611 20.59 4.68 9.29
N PHE A 612 20.04 3.70 8.58
CA PHE A 612 20.75 2.46 8.25
C PHE A 612 21.55 2.71 6.97
N GLN A 613 22.85 2.39 7.03
CA GLN A 613 23.79 2.61 5.95
C GLN A 613 23.86 1.35 5.08
N ASN A 614 23.12 1.31 3.97
CA ASN A 614 23.35 0.31 2.93
C ASN A 614 24.62 0.71 2.18
N ILE A 615 25.65 -0.13 2.23
CA ILE A 615 26.91 0.05 1.50
C ILE A 615 26.91 -0.92 0.32
N TYR A 616 26.86 -0.39 -0.91
CA TYR A 616 27.07 -1.16 -2.14
C TYR A 616 28.51 -0.99 -2.59
N THR A 617 29.21 -2.06 -2.95
CA THR A 617 30.59 -2.03 -3.44
C THR A 617 30.70 -2.71 -4.80
N SER A 618 31.36 -2.06 -5.77
CA SER A 618 31.63 -2.64 -7.08
C SER A 618 32.94 -2.07 -7.67
N SER A 619 33.35 -2.59 -8.82
CA SER A 619 34.55 -2.18 -9.55
C SER A 619 34.21 -1.78 -10.99
N LEU A 620 34.65 -0.59 -11.41
CA LEU A 620 34.63 -0.18 -12.82
C LEU A 620 35.92 -0.65 -13.50
N THR A 621 35.77 -1.29 -14.66
CA THR A 621 36.87 -1.81 -15.50
C THR A 621 36.71 -1.29 -16.93
N MET A 622 37.76 -1.43 -17.76
CA MET A 622 37.68 -1.12 -19.20
C MET A 622 36.66 -1.98 -19.97
N ASN A 623 36.15 -3.06 -19.38
CA ASN A 623 35.15 -3.93 -20.01
C ASN A 623 33.70 -3.47 -19.72
N ASN A 624 33.50 -2.44 -18.90
CA ASN A 624 32.19 -1.87 -18.63
C ASN A 624 31.64 -1.11 -19.85
N GLN A 625 30.31 -0.97 -19.93
CA GLN A 625 29.65 -0.26 -21.03
C GLN A 625 30.10 1.21 -21.07
N MET A 626 30.12 1.79 -22.28
CA MET A 626 30.54 3.17 -22.51
C MET A 626 29.41 4.01 -23.08
N TYR A 627 29.35 5.29 -22.73
CA TYR A 627 28.55 6.28 -23.45
C TYR A 627 29.35 7.58 -23.68
N PHE A 628 28.84 8.40 -24.61
CA PHE A 628 29.48 9.64 -25.02
C PHE A 628 28.66 10.85 -24.55
N ARG A 629 29.34 11.88 -24.03
CA ARG A 629 28.72 13.17 -23.66
C ARG A 629 29.15 14.20 -24.70
N ASP A 630 28.21 14.64 -25.55
CA ASP A 630 28.46 15.46 -26.76
C ASP A 630 29.26 16.75 -26.53
N CYS A 631 29.23 17.31 -25.32
CA CYS A 631 29.95 18.55 -25.01
C CYS A 631 31.43 18.36 -24.61
N GLU A 632 31.88 17.15 -24.27
CA GLU A 632 33.21 16.94 -23.64
C GLU A 632 34.19 16.09 -24.46
N LYS A 633 33.75 15.45 -25.55
CA LYS A 633 34.60 14.55 -26.38
C LYS A 633 35.33 13.45 -25.58
N ARG A 634 34.75 12.97 -24.47
CA ARG A 634 35.31 11.92 -23.61
C ARG A 634 34.36 10.72 -23.53
N SER A 635 34.94 9.52 -23.46
CA SER A 635 34.19 8.27 -23.24
C SER A 635 34.07 8.01 -21.75
N PHE A 636 32.85 7.78 -21.27
CA PHE A 636 32.58 7.46 -19.87
C PHE A 636 32.23 5.99 -19.74
N TYR A 637 32.95 5.27 -18.88
CA TYR A 637 32.63 3.89 -18.49
C TYR A 637 31.60 3.95 -17.38
N TYR A 638 30.57 3.11 -17.44
CA TYR A 638 29.48 3.17 -16.48
C TYR A 638 29.01 1.81 -15.96
N GLU A 639 28.41 1.86 -14.78
CA GLU A 639 27.62 0.78 -14.19
C GLU A 639 26.24 1.31 -13.83
N THR A 640 25.20 0.53 -14.16
CA THR A 640 23.80 0.83 -13.81
C THR A 640 23.37 -0.02 -12.62
N ILE A 641 22.79 0.64 -11.63
CA ILE A 641 22.34 0.04 -10.38
C ILE A 641 20.87 0.43 -10.20
N GLU A 642 19.97 -0.55 -10.19
CA GLU A 642 18.57 -0.28 -9.91
C GLU A 642 18.37 0.00 -8.42
N LEU A 643 17.60 1.06 -8.14
CA LEU A 643 17.24 1.52 -6.82
C LEU A 643 15.78 1.16 -6.56
N LYS A 644 15.55 0.14 -5.74
CA LYS A 644 14.21 -0.24 -5.30
C LYS A 644 13.86 0.48 -4.01
N VAL A 645 13.04 1.52 -4.15
CA VAL A 645 12.63 2.39 -3.06
C VAL A 645 11.44 1.77 -2.33
N ILE A 646 11.61 1.46 -1.04
CA ILE A 646 10.58 0.79 -0.23
C ILE A 646 9.69 1.79 0.49
N GLU A 647 10.21 2.98 0.81
CA GLU A 647 9.45 4.10 1.37
C GLU A 647 9.73 5.41 0.60
N SER A 648 8.72 6.24 0.32
CA SER A 648 8.95 7.52 -0.36
C SER A 648 9.63 8.48 0.63
N GLY A 649 10.76 9.07 0.27
CA GLY A 649 11.54 9.87 1.20
C GLY A 649 12.70 10.64 0.56
N TYR A 650 13.32 11.52 1.34
CA TYR A 650 14.60 12.13 0.96
C TYR A 650 15.73 11.13 1.23
N TYR A 651 16.56 10.91 0.20
CA TYR A 651 17.71 10.03 0.21
C TYR A 651 18.97 10.81 -0.18
N THR A 652 20.06 10.49 0.50
CA THR A 652 21.43 10.96 0.24
C THR A 652 22.28 9.76 -0.17
N PHE A 653 22.83 9.77 -1.38
CA PHE A 653 23.78 8.78 -1.86
C PHE A 653 25.19 9.37 -1.78
N ARG A 654 26.13 8.66 -1.16
CA ARG A 654 27.54 9.06 -1.07
C ARG A 654 28.41 8.00 -1.72
N GLY A 655 29.03 8.32 -2.84
CA GLY A 655 30.08 7.51 -3.44
C GLY A 655 31.43 7.76 -2.78
N ARG A 656 32.24 6.72 -2.60
CA ARG A 656 33.67 6.78 -2.27
C ARG A 656 34.43 5.71 -3.03
N GLY A 657 35.54 6.02 -3.69
CA GLY A 657 36.30 5.04 -4.44
C GLY A 657 37.82 5.25 -4.43
N THR A 658 38.51 4.40 -5.18
CA THR A 658 39.95 4.54 -5.48
C THR A 658 40.20 5.29 -6.79
N ILE A 659 39.13 5.67 -7.49
CA ILE A 659 39.09 6.40 -8.76
C ILE A 659 38.07 7.53 -8.65
N ASP A 660 38.23 8.56 -9.49
CA ASP A 660 37.24 9.62 -9.62
C ASP A 660 36.00 9.06 -10.34
N ALA A 661 34.92 8.95 -9.56
CA ALA A 661 33.66 8.40 -10.00
C ALA A 661 32.55 9.46 -9.84
N TYR A 662 31.68 9.54 -10.83
CA TYR A 662 30.57 10.47 -10.91
C TYR A 662 29.26 9.71 -10.69
N GLY A 663 28.36 10.28 -9.89
CA GLY A 663 27.06 9.68 -9.63
C GLY A 663 25.95 10.43 -10.37
N SER A 664 25.07 9.70 -11.05
CA SER A 664 23.86 10.24 -11.69
C SER A 664 22.66 9.34 -11.43
N ILE A 665 21.55 9.89 -10.94
CA ILE A 665 20.32 9.12 -10.70
C ILE A 665 19.27 9.48 -11.74
N TYR A 666 18.68 8.43 -12.31
CA TYR A 666 17.66 8.47 -13.34
C TYR A 666 16.34 7.90 -12.82
N GLU A 667 15.22 8.42 -13.30
CA GLU A 667 13.89 7.83 -13.12
C GLU A 667 13.63 6.79 -14.22
N ASN A 668 13.03 5.66 -13.88
CA ASN A 668 12.67 4.54 -14.74
C ASN A 668 13.84 3.78 -15.42
N LYS A 669 14.62 4.43 -16.28
CA LYS A 669 15.71 3.79 -17.05
C LYS A 669 16.82 4.79 -17.38
N PHE A 670 18.04 4.29 -17.48
CA PHE A 670 19.16 5.03 -18.07
C PHE A 670 19.26 4.72 -19.57
N ASN A 671 19.29 5.77 -20.40
CA ASN A 671 19.52 5.65 -21.84
C ASN A 671 20.91 6.23 -22.17
N PRO A 672 21.90 5.39 -22.53
CA PRO A 672 23.26 5.87 -22.83
C PRO A 672 23.33 6.74 -24.10
N LEU A 673 22.34 6.67 -25.00
CA LEU A 673 22.27 7.53 -26.19
C LEU A 673 21.71 8.92 -25.87
N GLU A 674 20.94 9.05 -24.80
CA GLU A 674 20.40 10.32 -24.30
C GLU A 674 20.62 10.41 -22.78
N PRO A 675 21.86 10.62 -22.30
CA PRO A 675 22.20 10.58 -20.88
C PRO A 675 21.58 11.72 -20.05
N SER A 676 20.83 12.63 -20.67
CA SER A 676 20.00 13.64 -20.01
C SER A 676 18.54 13.18 -19.82
N GLU A 677 18.09 12.14 -20.54
CA GLU A 677 16.73 11.62 -20.49
C GLU A 677 16.49 10.94 -19.13
N ASN A 678 15.39 11.31 -18.45
CA ASN A 678 15.03 10.85 -17.11
C ASN A 678 16.05 11.16 -16.01
N LEU A 679 17.06 11.99 -16.27
CA LEU A 679 18.05 12.37 -15.27
C LEU A 679 17.38 13.22 -14.18
N LEU A 680 17.40 12.73 -12.95
CA LEU A 680 16.86 13.44 -11.78
C LEU A 680 17.91 14.33 -11.14
N LYS A 681 19.13 13.80 -11.00
CA LYS A 681 20.23 14.51 -10.36
C LYS A 681 21.57 13.91 -10.75
N THR A 682 22.51 14.78 -11.07
CA THR A 682 23.94 14.45 -11.21
C THR A 682 24.70 15.27 -10.18
N ASP A 683 25.78 14.70 -9.66
CA ASP A 683 26.79 15.41 -8.91
C ASP A 683 28.13 15.22 -9.62
N ASP A 684 28.73 16.33 -10.04
CA ASP A 684 29.92 16.43 -10.88
C ASP A 684 31.03 17.24 -10.17
N ASP A 685 30.86 17.59 -8.88
CA ASP A 685 31.75 18.55 -8.24
C ASP A 685 32.06 18.27 -6.75
N SER A 686 33.27 17.76 -6.52
CA SER A 686 34.23 18.49 -5.68
C SER A 686 35.63 18.05 -6.06
N GLY A 687 36.38 18.94 -6.71
CA GLY A 687 37.71 18.66 -7.27
C GLY A 687 38.63 17.75 -6.43
N LEU A 688 39.33 16.86 -7.13
CA LEU A 688 40.41 15.98 -6.65
C LEU A 688 40.05 14.97 -5.53
N ASP A 689 38.79 14.85 -5.13
CA ASP A 689 38.37 13.85 -4.14
C ASP A 689 37.50 12.76 -4.78
N THR A 690 37.83 11.50 -4.48
CA THR A 690 37.23 10.26 -4.97
C THR A 690 35.78 10.01 -4.49
N GLN A 691 34.98 11.07 -4.32
CA GLN A 691 33.67 11.03 -3.66
C GLN A 691 32.62 11.88 -4.40
N PHE A 692 31.38 11.39 -4.46
CA PHE A 692 30.22 12.14 -4.97
C PHE A 692 29.07 12.09 -3.95
N LYS A 693 28.20 13.10 -3.92
CA LYS A 693 27.04 13.19 -3.02
C LYS A 693 25.76 13.66 -3.72
N LEU A 694 24.77 12.77 -3.81
CA LEU A 694 23.46 13.06 -4.40
C LEU A 694 22.37 13.11 -3.34
N ASP A 695 21.73 14.27 -3.16
CA ASP A 695 20.58 14.44 -2.26
C ASP A 695 19.27 14.64 -3.05
N LEU A 696 18.30 13.73 -2.97
CA LEU A 696 17.03 13.83 -3.72
C LEU A 696 15.88 13.05 -3.06
N TYR A 697 14.64 13.41 -3.38
CA TYR A 697 13.44 12.71 -2.92
C TYR A 697 13.07 11.59 -3.89
N LEU A 698 12.94 10.36 -3.40
CA LEU A 698 12.56 9.19 -4.18
C LEU A 698 11.19 8.64 -3.72
N ASN A 699 10.41 8.04 -4.63
CA ASN A 699 9.08 7.51 -4.36
C ASN A 699 9.03 5.97 -4.43
N VAL A 700 8.23 5.34 -3.55
CA VAL A 700 7.89 3.91 -3.67
C VAL A 700 7.15 3.65 -4.98
N GLY A 701 7.48 2.55 -5.64
CA GLY A 701 6.81 2.11 -6.87
C GLY A 701 7.33 2.76 -8.14
N THR A 702 8.23 3.73 -8.01
CA THR A 702 9.02 4.27 -9.13
C THR A 702 10.34 3.52 -9.22
N ILE A 703 10.69 3.04 -10.41
CA ILE A 703 12.01 2.47 -10.67
C ILE A 703 12.99 3.64 -10.73
N TYR A 704 14.10 3.59 -10.01
CA TYR A 704 15.19 4.56 -10.20
C TYR A 704 16.46 3.81 -10.59
N VAL A 705 17.31 4.42 -11.38
CA VAL A 705 18.59 3.83 -11.81
C VAL A 705 19.71 4.79 -11.42
N LEU A 706 20.58 4.35 -10.51
CA LEU A 706 21.84 5.01 -10.21
C LEU A 706 22.89 4.55 -11.22
N VAL A 707 23.46 5.51 -11.94
CA VAL A 707 24.56 5.32 -12.87
C VAL A 707 25.81 5.89 -12.24
N VAL A 708 26.82 5.04 -12.06
CA VAL A 708 28.15 5.47 -11.63
C VAL A 708 29.07 5.45 -12.83
N THR A 709 29.74 6.57 -13.10
CA THR A 709 30.61 6.75 -14.27
C THR A 709 32.02 7.15 -13.92
N THR A 710 32.98 6.82 -14.77
CA THR A 710 34.35 7.36 -14.71
C THR A 710 34.90 7.59 -16.11
N TYR A 711 35.79 8.57 -16.27
CA TYR A 711 36.55 8.79 -17.50
C TYR A 711 38.02 8.36 -17.39
N GLU A 712 38.49 7.93 -16.19
CA GLU A 712 39.87 7.46 -15.96
C GLU A 712 39.90 5.96 -15.59
N PRO A 713 39.81 5.04 -16.57
CA PRO A 713 39.97 3.63 -16.25
C PRO A 713 41.44 3.34 -15.89
N LYS A 714 41.73 3.08 -14.61
CA LYS A 714 42.84 2.17 -14.25
C LYS A 714 42.41 0.74 -14.62
N GLU A 715 43.33 -0.22 -14.71
CA GLU A 715 42.99 -1.64 -15.02
C GLU A 715 41.79 -2.16 -14.20
N THR A 716 41.64 -1.69 -12.95
CA THR A 716 40.43 -1.84 -12.14
C THR A 716 40.35 -0.69 -11.13
N GLY A 717 39.18 -0.10 -10.91
CA GLY A 717 38.94 0.90 -9.87
C GLY A 717 37.71 0.58 -9.04
N GLU A 718 37.86 0.51 -7.71
CA GLU A 718 36.79 0.16 -6.78
C GLU A 718 36.03 1.40 -6.30
N PHE A 719 34.72 1.26 -6.13
CA PHE A 719 33.87 2.28 -5.53
C PHE A 719 32.83 1.65 -4.59
N SER A 720 32.43 2.44 -3.60
CA SER A 720 31.43 2.13 -2.59
C SER A 720 30.38 3.23 -2.54
N ILE A 721 29.10 2.88 -2.39
CA ILE A 721 27.99 3.82 -2.28
C ILE A 721 27.30 3.60 -0.94
N ALA A 722 27.26 4.63 -0.11
CA ALA A 722 26.48 4.67 1.11
C ALA A 722 25.19 5.46 0.88
N VAL A 723 24.02 4.87 1.20
CA VAL A 723 22.71 5.53 1.08
C VAL A 723 22.16 5.90 2.46
N LEU A 724 21.63 7.11 2.62
CA LEU A 724 21.06 7.65 3.86
C LEU A 724 19.65 8.18 3.56
N GLY A 725 18.58 7.67 4.18
CA GLY A 725 17.21 8.16 3.95
C GLY A 725 16.14 7.36 4.71
N LYS A 726 14.86 7.55 4.39
CA LYS A 726 13.75 6.82 5.05
C LYS A 726 13.75 5.32 4.73
N ASP A 727 13.09 4.47 5.51
CA ASP A 727 13.40 3.03 5.57
C ASP A 727 13.42 2.34 4.18
N LYS A 728 14.65 1.92 3.84
CA LYS A 728 15.16 1.04 2.76
C LYS A 728 15.03 1.51 1.29
N VAL A 729 16.20 1.66 0.65
CA VAL A 729 16.40 1.53 -0.81
C VAL A 729 17.30 0.32 -1.03
N ILE A 730 16.87 -0.67 -1.79
CA ILE A 730 17.69 -1.81 -2.20
C ILE A 730 18.42 -1.44 -3.48
N LEU A 731 19.73 -1.65 -3.50
CA LEU A 731 20.57 -1.50 -4.69
C LEU A 731 20.70 -2.88 -5.34
N GLU A 732 20.12 -3.08 -6.51
CA GLU A 732 20.26 -4.32 -7.29
C GLU A 732 21.06 -4.02 -8.57
N ARG A 733 22.12 -4.77 -8.83
CA ARG A 733 22.88 -4.62 -10.07
C ARG A 733 22.03 -5.13 -11.23
N LEU A 734 21.80 -4.27 -12.22
CA LEU A 734 21.14 -4.70 -13.45
C LEU A 734 22.12 -5.55 -14.26
N SER A 735 21.88 -6.87 -14.32
CA SER A 735 22.59 -7.75 -15.24
C SER A 735 22.17 -7.41 -16.67
N THR A 736 22.99 -6.62 -17.37
CA THR A 736 22.77 -6.30 -18.78
C THR A 736 22.96 -7.52 -19.66
N PRO A 737 22.20 -7.67 -20.76
CA PRO A 737 22.36 -8.76 -21.71
C PRO A 737 23.78 -8.78 -22.29
N VAL A 738 24.31 -9.99 -22.48
CA VAL A 738 25.59 -10.24 -23.15
C VAL A 738 25.53 -9.63 -24.55
N ASN A 739 26.22 -8.51 -24.77
CA ASN A 739 26.42 -7.98 -26.11
C ASN A 739 27.44 -8.85 -26.83
N ILE A 740 27.01 -9.57 -27.87
CA ILE A 740 27.92 -10.17 -28.84
C ILE A 740 28.42 -9.03 -29.74
N GLN A 741 29.65 -8.58 -29.52
CA GLN A 741 30.31 -7.62 -30.41
C GLN A 741 30.80 -8.34 -31.66
N PHE A 742 30.31 -7.92 -32.83
CA PHE A 742 30.88 -8.29 -34.13
C PHE A 742 31.65 -7.08 -34.68
N ARG A 743 32.93 -7.27 -35.01
CA ARG A 743 33.79 -6.22 -35.59
C ARG A 743 34.08 -6.58 -37.05
N TYR A 744 33.68 -5.70 -37.98
CA TYR A 744 34.03 -5.77 -39.40
C TYR A 744 35.00 -4.63 -39.71
N THR A 745 36.06 -4.93 -40.46
CA THR A 745 37.08 -3.95 -40.87
C THR A 745 37.26 -4.03 -42.38
N SER A 746 37.22 -2.88 -43.05
CA SER A 746 37.52 -2.75 -44.48
C SER A 746 38.36 -1.50 -44.76
N GLN A 747 38.94 -1.42 -45.97
CA GLN A 747 39.78 -0.33 -46.44
C GLN A 747 39.22 0.29 -47.72
N LEU A 748 38.92 1.60 -47.68
CA LEU A 748 38.63 2.39 -48.87
C LEU A 748 39.96 2.85 -49.50
N THR A 749 40.18 2.49 -50.75
CA THR A 749 41.35 2.86 -51.57
C THR A 749 40.93 3.75 -52.74
N ASP A 750 41.89 4.38 -53.43
CA ASP A 750 41.63 5.20 -54.63
C ASP A 750 40.97 4.41 -55.77
N ASP A 751 41.06 3.07 -55.75
CA ASP A 751 40.41 2.16 -56.70
C ASP A 751 38.95 1.84 -56.35
N SER A 752 38.46 2.33 -55.20
CA SER A 752 37.09 2.06 -54.74
C SER A 752 36.06 2.82 -55.60
N PRO A 753 34.88 2.24 -55.88
CA PRO A 753 33.88 2.86 -56.75
C PRO A 753 33.40 4.21 -56.20
N THR A 754 33.04 5.15 -57.09
CA THR A 754 32.68 6.53 -56.72
C THR A 754 31.23 6.89 -57.03
N TYR A 755 30.68 7.84 -56.28
CA TYR A 755 29.37 8.45 -56.55
C TYR A 755 29.40 9.97 -56.31
N TYR A 756 28.38 10.68 -56.84
CA TYR A 756 28.24 12.13 -56.72
C TYR A 756 27.14 12.53 -55.73
N ARG A 757 27.39 13.57 -54.92
CA ARG A 757 26.43 14.16 -53.99
C ARG A 757 26.08 15.58 -54.46
N ASP A 758 24.79 15.85 -54.71
CA ASP A 758 24.18 17.17 -54.93
C ASP A 758 25.03 18.23 -55.68
N CYS A 759 25.31 17.96 -56.96
CA CYS A 759 25.79 18.94 -57.95
C CYS A 759 26.97 19.86 -57.55
N GLN A 760 27.81 19.48 -56.59
CA GLN A 760 29.11 20.11 -56.35
C GLN A 760 30.18 19.03 -56.09
N VAL A 761 31.31 19.17 -56.78
CA VAL A 761 32.53 18.34 -56.66
C VAL A 761 33.00 18.34 -55.20
N PRO A 762 33.24 17.18 -54.53
CA PRO A 762 34.08 16.07 -55.02
C PRO A 762 33.41 14.68 -55.10
N GLN A 763 34.05 13.77 -55.86
CA GLN A 763 33.68 12.34 -55.97
C GLN A 763 33.91 11.62 -54.63
N CYS A 764 32.91 10.90 -54.13
CA CYS A 764 33.01 10.13 -52.89
C CYS A 764 33.23 8.65 -53.20
N HIS A 765 34.29 8.04 -52.68
CA HIS A 765 34.52 6.59 -52.74
C HIS A 765 33.56 5.87 -51.77
N TYR A 766 33.04 4.71 -52.16
CA TYR A 766 32.12 3.93 -51.34
C TYR A 766 32.40 2.43 -51.42
N GLU A 767 31.94 1.72 -50.38
CA GLU A 767 31.90 0.26 -50.30
C GLU A 767 30.54 -0.14 -49.72
N THR A 768 30.01 -1.30 -50.13
CA THR A 768 28.73 -1.82 -49.62
C THR A 768 28.91 -3.21 -49.03
N SER A 769 28.21 -3.49 -47.93
CA SER A 769 28.17 -4.80 -47.29
C SER A 769 26.75 -5.12 -46.85
N GLN A 770 26.33 -6.38 -47.02
CA GLN A 770 24.99 -6.83 -46.67
C GLN A 770 24.92 -7.29 -45.21
N ILE A 771 23.98 -6.74 -44.45
CA ILE A 771 23.73 -7.10 -43.06
C ILE A 771 22.50 -8.00 -42.99
N HIS A 772 22.67 -9.23 -42.50
CA HIS A 772 21.55 -10.14 -42.23
C HIS A 772 21.15 -10.07 -40.75
N VAL A 773 19.88 -9.75 -40.50
CA VAL A 773 19.32 -9.59 -39.14
C VAL A 773 18.39 -10.74 -38.84
N ASN A 774 18.83 -11.65 -37.96
CA ASN A 774 18.08 -12.88 -37.62
C ASN A 774 17.10 -12.73 -36.46
N THR A 775 17.19 -11.65 -35.68
CA THR A 775 16.31 -11.38 -34.52
C THR A 775 15.82 -9.94 -34.56
N THR A 776 14.61 -9.67 -34.07
CA THR A 776 14.08 -8.32 -33.98
C THR A 776 14.59 -7.66 -32.69
N GLY A 777 15.33 -6.55 -32.82
CA GLY A 777 15.92 -5.84 -31.69
C GLY A 777 16.49 -4.47 -32.08
N LEU A 778 16.95 -3.71 -31.10
CA LEU A 778 17.64 -2.43 -31.32
C LEU A 778 19.12 -2.71 -31.58
N TYR A 779 19.61 -2.37 -32.77
CA TYR A 779 21.02 -2.52 -33.14
C TYR A 779 21.70 -1.16 -33.19
N VAL A 780 22.84 -1.04 -32.52
CA VAL A 780 23.68 0.16 -32.57
C VAL A 780 24.90 -0.17 -33.43
N LEU A 781 25.05 0.56 -34.54
CA LEU A 781 26.16 0.45 -35.46
C LEU A 781 27.02 1.71 -35.30
N TRP A 782 28.31 1.54 -35.06
CA TRP A 782 29.27 2.63 -35.03
C TRP A 782 30.52 2.22 -35.81
N SER A 783 31.24 3.20 -36.36
CA SER A 783 32.47 2.99 -37.11
C SER A 783 33.61 3.75 -36.47
N GLU A 784 34.74 3.09 -36.28
CA GLU A 784 36.02 3.73 -35.92
C GLU A 784 36.84 3.86 -37.20
N ASN A 785 36.95 5.08 -37.74
CA ASN A 785 37.60 5.32 -39.02
C ASN A 785 38.80 6.26 -38.83
N ASN A 786 39.91 5.95 -39.51
CA ASN A 786 41.07 6.85 -39.59
C ASN A 786 40.95 7.86 -40.75
N ILE A 787 39.81 7.87 -41.46
CA ILE A 787 39.48 8.71 -42.61
C ILE A 787 38.09 9.31 -42.43
N ASN A 788 37.78 10.41 -43.15
CA ASN A 788 36.43 10.99 -43.20
C ASN A 788 35.47 10.10 -44.01
N ALA A 789 34.98 9.03 -43.38
CA ALA A 789 34.01 8.12 -43.96
C ALA A 789 32.62 8.31 -43.31
N TYR A 790 31.58 8.16 -44.13
CA TYR A 790 30.17 8.31 -43.72
C TYR A 790 29.44 6.97 -43.87
N GLY A 791 28.65 6.60 -42.87
CA GLY A 791 27.82 5.39 -42.89
C GLY A 791 26.39 5.69 -43.34
N TYR A 792 25.86 4.85 -44.22
CA TYR A 792 24.47 4.91 -44.70
C TYR A 792 23.83 3.52 -44.61
N ILE A 793 22.57 3.46 -44.20
CA ILE A 793 21.80 2.20 -44.19
C ILE A 793 20.68 2.33 -45.22
N TYR A 794 20.67 1.42 -46.18
CA TYR A 794 19.64 1.31 -47.20
C TYR A 794 18.76 0.09 -46.94
N LYS A 795 17.47 0.23 -47.24
CA LYS A 795 16.56 -0.92 -47.34
C LYS A 795 16.74 -1.51 -48.73
N ASN A 796 17.34 -2.71 -48.83
CA ASN A 796 17.78 -3.36 -50.09
C ASN A 796 19.08 -2.75 -50.67
N ASP A 797 19.41 -3.05 -51.93
CA ASP A 797 20.69 -2.67 -52.55
C ASP A 797 20.83 -1.15 -52.79
N PHE A 798 22.03 -0.63 -52.55
CA PHE A 798 22.38 0.77 -52.81
C PHE A 798 22.49 1.06 -54.31
N ASN A 799 21.80 2.11 -54.77
CA ASN A 799 21.88 2.59 -56.15
C ASN A 799 22.70 3.90 -56.23
N PRO A 800 23.92 3.89 -56.80
CA PRO A 800 24.79 5.05 -56.85
C PRO A 800 24.28 6.19 -57.76
N LEU A 801 23.31 5.92 -58.64
CA LEU A 801 22.68 6.94 -59.49
C LEU A 801 21.54 7.68 -58.78
N LYS A 802 21.03 7.14 -57.66
CA LYS A 802 19.93 7.72 -56.88
C LYS A 802 20.15 7.49 -55.36
N PRO A 803 21.12 8.19 -54.76
CA PRO A 803 21.56 7.91 -53.38
C PRO A 803 20.53 8.25 -52.29
N SER A 804 19.41 8.91 -52.61
CA SER A 804 18.32 9.20 -51.67
C SER A 804 17.21 8.14 -51.67
N GLU A 805 17.19 7.23 -52.64
CA GLU A 805 16.15 6.21 -52.77
C GLU A 805 16.46 5.05 -51.80
N ASN A 806 15.45 4.63 -51.01
CA ASN A 806 15.56 3.57 -49.98
C ASN A 806 16.51 3.84 -48.80
N LEU A 807 16.95 5.08 -48.59
CA LEU A 807 17.78 5.47 -47.44
C LEU A 807 16.95 5.43 -46.14
N LEU A 808 17.39 4.66 -45.14
CA LEU A 808 16.73 4.55 -43.84
C LEU A 808 17.30 5.54 -42.81
N LEU A 809 18.62 5.79 -42.83
CA LEU A 809 19.33 6.60 -41.83
C LEU A 809 20.58 7.28 -42.43
N SER A 810 20.83 8.54 -42.06
CA SER A 810 22.02 9.33 -42.42
C SER A 810 22.57 10.13 -41.24
N HIS A 811 23.89 10.36 -41.23
CA HIS A 811 24.59 11.13 -40.18
C HIS A 811 24.54 12.66 -40.41
N ASP A 812 23.35 13.24 -40.28
CA ASP A 812 23.18 14.69 -40.02
C ASP A 812 22.31 14.87 -38.77
N GLY A 813 22.81 15.66 -37.81
CA GLY A 813 22.29 15.83 -36.46
C GLY A 813 20.85 16.41 -36.35
N PRO A 814 20.35 16.54 -35.10
CA PRO A 814 18.92 16.48 -34.81
C PRO A 814 18.19 17.75 -35.25
N LYS A 815 17.35 17.64 -36.29
CA LYS A 815 16.24 18.56 -36.52
C LYS A 815 14.92 17.86 -36.18
N GLN A 816 14.46 18.05 -34.94
CA GLN A 816 13.08 18.38 -34.55
C GLN A 816 12.89 18.11 -33.06
N SER A 817 13.10 19.14 -32.25
CA SER A 817 12.56 19.23 -30.90
C SER A 817 11.03 19.40 -30.99
N SER A 818 10.27 18.30 -30.90
CA SER A 818 8.84 18.33 -30.59
C SER A 818 8.60 17.78 -29.17
N CYS A 819 9.32 18.31 -28.18
CA CYS A 819 8.99 18.11 -26.78
C CYS A 819 8.17 19.33 -26.30
N VAL A 820 6.87 19.33 -26.59
CA VAL A 820 5.92 20.29 -26.01
C VAL A 820 5.46 19.70 -24.67
N ILE A 821 5.71 20.42 -23.56
CA ILE A 821 5.30 20.02 -22.20
C ILE A 821 3.78 19.79 -22.20
N GLY A 822 3.36 18.53 -22.19
CA GLY A 822 2.00 18.07 -22.50
C GLY A 822 2.03 16.67 -23.13
N ASP A 823 3.10 16.39 -23.89
CA ASP A 823 3.42 15.09 -24.49
C ASP A 823 4.41 14.25 -23.64
N GLN A 824 4.93 14.78 -22.53
CA GLN A 824 5.69 13.96 -21.59
C GLN A 824 4.71 13.08 -20.82
N CYS A 825 4.72 11.81 -21.21
CA CYS A 825 4.23 10.66 -20.48
C CYS A 825 4.90 10.49 -19.10
N ASN A 826 4.87 11.51 -18.25
CA ASN A 826 5.27 11.44 -16.85
C ASN A 826 4.02 11.15 -16.01
N PHE A 827 4.01 9.97 -15.39
CA PHE A 827 2.90 9.34 -14.67
C PHE A 827 2.14 10.27 -13.73
N TYR A 828 1.01 10.82 -14.19
CA TYR A 828 -0.14 11.16 -13.36
C TYR A 828 -1.41 10.96 -14.17
N ILE A 829 -2.19 9.94 -13.83
CA ILE A 829 -3.47 9.59 -14.47
C ILE A 829 -4.46 10.75 -14.24
N LYS A 830 -4.53 11.72 -15.17
CA LYS A 830 -5.67 12.65 -15.25
C LYS A 830 -6.85 11.88 -15.86
N GLY A 831 -7.56 11.14 -15.02
CA GLY A 831 -8.83 10.49 -15.36
C GLY A 831 -9.98 11.51 -15.52
N ILE A 832 -10.94 11.54 -14.59
CA ILE A 832 -12.14 12.44 -14.67
C ILE A 832 -11.78 13.94 -14.61
N GLY A 833 -10.55 14.27 -14.20
CA GLY A 833 -10.06 15.63 -13.92
C GLY A 833 -9.52 16.43 -15.12
N LEU A 834 -9.59 15.91 -16.35
CA LEU A 834 -9.22 16.67 -17.56
C LEU A 834 -10.06 17.95 -17.67
N THR A 835 -9.41 19.10 -17.86
CA THR A 835 -10.08 20.38 -18.08
C THR A 835 -10.29 20.64 -19.56
N LEU A 836 -11.18 21.58 -19.89
CA LEU A 836 -11.35 22.01 -21.28
C LEU A 836 -10.05 22.58 -21.89
N ASP A 837 -9.21 23.21 -21.07
CA ASP A 837 -7.88 23.69 -21.48
C ASP A 837 -6.97 22.52 -21.88
N ASP A 838 -7.00 21.40 -21.14
CA ASP A 838 -6.22 20.19 -21.45
C ASP A 838 -6.71 19.52 -22.76
N ILE A 839 -8.01 19.54 -23.02
CA ILE A 839 -8.62 18.87 -24.19
C ILE A 839 -8.39 19.64 -25.49
N LEU A 840 -8.54 20.97 -25.47
CA LEU A 840 -8.47 21.80 -26.69
C LEU A 840 -7.07 22.33 -27.01
N ARG A 841 -6.07 22.02 -26.18
CA ARG A 841 -4.74 22.63 -26.20
C ARG A 841 -4.05 22.54 -27.55
N ASP A 842 -3.99 21.34 -28.12
CA ASP A 842 -3.18 21.05 -29.33
C ASP A 842 -3.96 21.30 -30.63
N GLU A 843 -5.26 21.63 -30.53
CA GLU A 843 -6.14 21.90 -31.67
C GLU A 843 -6.24 23.39 -32.02
N LEU A 844 -6.05 24.29 -31.04
CA LEU A 844 -6.24 25.73 -31.21
C LEU A 844 -5.00 26.39 -31.82
N GLN A 845 -5.15 26.96 -33.01
CA GLN A 845 -4.08 27.74 -33.65
C GLN A 845 -4.10 29.20 -33.17
N PRO A 846 -2.96 29.76 -32.72
CA PRO A 846 -2.92 31.14 -32.24
C PRO A 846 -3.00 32.15 -33.39
N ASN A 847 -3.54 33.34 -33.12
CA ASN A 847 -3.65 34.46 -34.07
C ASN A 847 -4.43 34.16 -35.37
N THR A 848 -5.22 33.08 -35.42
CA THR A 848 -6.09 32.76 -36.57
C THR A 848 -7.57 32.96 -36.22
N VAL A 849 -8.31 33.59 -37.14
CA VAL A 849 -9.75 33.87 -36.98
C VAL A 849 -10.53 32.55 -36.86
N LEU A 850 -11.58 32.52 -36.03
CA LEU A 850 -12.38 31.32 -35.73
C LEU A 850 -12.83 30.51 -36.97
N ASN A 851 -13.13 31.17 -38.09
CA ASN A 851 -13.53 30.50 -39.34
C ASN A 851 -12.43 29.60 -39.94
N ASN A 852 -11.16 29.94 -39.68
CA ASN A 852 -9.99 29.24 -40.19
C ASN A 852 -9.40 28.22 -39.18
N GLN A 853 -10.04 28.03 -38.02
CA GLN A 853 -9.68 26.98 -37.05
C GLN A 853 -10.12 25.59 -37.55
N SER A 854 -9.67 24.53 -36.85
CA SER A 854 -10.01 23.13 -37.18
C SER A 854 -11.53 22.89 -37.19
N PHE A 855 -11.98 21.90 -37.97
CA PHE A 855 -13.40 21.53 -38.02
C PHE A 855 -13.93 21.19 -36.62
N SER A 856 -13.13 20.50 -35.81
CA SER A 856 -13.47 20.11 -34.45
C SER A 856 -13.76 21.31 -33.55
N ILE A 857 -12.96 22.39 -33.62
CA ILE A 857 -13.20 23.61 -32.84
C ILE A 857 -14.48 24.31 -33.29
N LYS A 858 -14.69 24.44 -34.61
CA LYS A 858 -15.91 25.08 -35.16
C LYS A 858 -17.17 24.31 -34.79
N PHE A 859 -17.12 22.99 -34.91
CA PHE A 859 -18.24 22.13 -34.53
C PHE A 859 -18.50 22.19 -33.02
N SER A 860 -17.46 22.21 -32.19
CA SER A 860 -17.59 22.36 -30.73
C SER A 860 -18.16 23.72 -30.33
N ALA A 861 -17.74 24.79 -30.99
CA ALA A 861 -18.33 26.12 -30.80
C ALA A 861 -19.82 26.12 -31.19
N GLY A 862 -20.17 25.52 -32.34
CA GLY A 862 -21.57 25.33 -32.74
C GLY A 862 -22.37 24.52 -31.71
N LEU A 863 -21.80 23.42 -31.19
CA LEU A 863 -22.43 22.58 -30.19
C LEU A 863 -22.69 23.33 -28.88
N THR A 864 -21.75 24.16 -28.42
CA THR A 864 -21.97 24.98 -27.20
C THR A 864 -23.13 25.95 -27.35
N ILE A 865 -23.31 26.54 -28.52
CA ILE A 865 -24.43 27.44 -28.84
C ILE A 865 -25.75 26.65 -28.90
N ILE A 866 -25.75 25.49 -29.56
CA ILE A 866 -26.90 24.60 -29.67
C ILE A 866 -27.33 24.07 -28.29
N MET A 867 -26.38 23.79 -27.40
CA MET A 867 -26.65 23.37 -26.02
C MET A 867 -27.13 24.52 -25.14
N PHE A 868 -26.64 25.75 -25.38
CA PHE A 868 -27.03 26.92 -24.61
C PHE A 868 -28.50 27.27 -24.73
N VAL A 869 -29.00 27.37 -25.96
CA VAL A 869 -30.35 27.92 -26.22
C VAL A 869 -31.45 27.08 -25.54
N PRO A 870 -31.49 25.74 -25.70
CA PRO A 870 -32.44 24.90 -24.98
C PRO A 870 -32.22 24.95 -23.47
N GLY A 871 -30.96 24.90 -23.00
CA GLY A 871 -30.65 24.94 -21.57
C GLY A 871 -31.08 26.25 -20.89
N LEU A 872 -30.90 27.38 -21.57
CA LEU A 872 -31.33 28.71 -21.14
C LEU A 872 -32.86 28.78 -21.09
N ILE A 873 -33.54 28.38 -22.16
CA ILE A 873 -35.01 28.34 -22.22
C ILE A 873 -35.54 27.47 -21.07
N ASN A 874 -34.99 26.27 -20.91
CA ASN A 874 -35.36 25.31 -19.87
C ASN A 874 -35.21 25.89 -18.45
N SER A 875 -34.08 26.55 -18.18
CA SER A 875 -33.78 27.15 -16.87
C SER A 875 -34.66 28.36 -16.58
N VAL A 876 -34.93 29.21 -17.59
CA VAL A 876 -35.80 30.39 -17.46
C VAL A 876 -37.25 29.97 -17.23
N LEU A 877 -37.77 29.01 -17.99
CA LEU A 877 -39.13 28.49 -17.79
C LEU A 877 -39.29 27.83 -16.42
N SER A 878 -38.28 27.08 -15.97
CA SER A 878 -38.24 26.48 -14.63
C SER A 878 -38.27 27.57 -13.55
N PHE A 879 -37.37 28.55 -13.64
CA PHE A 879 -37.27 29.67 -12.70
C PHE A 879 -38.61 30.40 -12.55
N ILE A 880 -39.23 30.77 -13.67
CA ILE A 880 -40.54 31.44 -13.70
C ILE A 880 -41.62 30.58 -13.01
N THR A 881 -41.63 29.27 -13.29
CA THR A 881 -42.60 28.33 -12.72
C THR A 881 -42.47 28.20 -11.20
N PHE A 882 -41.23 28.17 -10.69
CA PHE A 882 -40.93 27.98 -9.26
C PHE A 882 -40.89 29.28 -8.45
N GLN A 883 -40.90 30.44 -9.12
CA GLN A 883 -40.97 31.75 -8.45
C GLN A 883 -42.36 32.00 -7.82
N HIS A 884 -43.40 31.28 -8.25
CA HIS A 884 -44.74 31.43 -7.69
C HIS A 884 -44.82 31.03 -6.21
N LYS A 885 -45.50 31.87 -5.41
CA LYS A 885 -45.66 31.68 -3.95
C LYS A 885 -46.28 30.33 -3.58
N ASP A 886 -47.16 29.79 -4.41
CA ASP A 886 -47.83 28.51 -4.16
C ASP A 886 -46.87 27.31 -4.27
N SER A 887 -45.92 27.39 -5.20
CA SER A 887 -44.87 26.37 -5.36
C SER A 887 -43.87 26.37 -4.18
N GLN A 888 -43.68 27.50 -3.50
CA GLN A 888 -42.75 27.68 -2.37
C GLN A 888 -43.37 27.44 -0.99
N GLN A 889 -44.53 26.77 -0.94
CA GLN A 889 -45.19 26.41 0.32
C GLN A 889 -44.51 25.22 1.02
N VAL A 890 -43.67 24.46 0.30
CA VAL A 890 -42.90 23.32 0.81
C VAL A 890 -41.42 23.43 0.40
N GLY A 891 -40.54 22.80 1.16
CA GLY A 891 -39.09 22.79 0.94
C GLY A 891 -38.69 22.33 -0.45
N CYS A 892 -39.35 21.30 -0.98
CA CYS A 892 -39.10 20.75 -2.31
C CYS A 892 -39.21 21.81 -3.42
N GLY A 893 -40.16 22.74 -3.31
CA GLY A 893 -40.30 23.84 -4.27
C GLY A 893 -39.20 24.90 -4.14
N MET A 894 -38.64 25.09 -2.94
CA MET A 894 -37.48 25.96 -2.73
C MET A 894 -36.19 25.34 -3.27
N TYR A 895 -36.00 24.03 -3.10
CA TYR A 895 -34.86 23.31 -3.69
C TYR A 895 -34.91 23.33 -5.22
N LEU A 896 -36.09 23.14 -5.83
CA LEU A 896 -36.25 23.23 -7.29
C LEU A 896 -36.02 24.65 -7.83
N LEU A 897 -36.44 25.68 -7.09
CA LEU A 897 -36.11 27.07 -7.45
C LEU A 897 -34.60 27.31 -7.41
N ALA A 898 -33.94 26.87 -6.33
CA ALA A 898 -32.48 27.00 -6.20
C ALA A 898 -31.75 26.22 -7.30
N SER A 899 -32.17 24.99 -7.59
CA SER A 899 -31.64 24.17 -8.70
C SER A 899 -31.81 24.87 -10.05
N SER A 900 -32.96 25.49 -10.31
CA SER A 900 -33.19 26.25 -11.55
C SER A 900 -32.20 27.42 -11.71
N ILE A 901 -31.89 28.12 -10.61
CA ILE A 901 -30.90 29.21 -10.61
C ILE A 901 -29.49 28.65 -10.82
N THR A 902 -29.12 27.57 -10.14
CA THR A 902 -27.78 26.98 -10.26
C THR A 902 -27.55 26.32 -11.61
N SER A 903 -28.57 25.70 -12.20
CA SER A 903 -28.55 25.19 -13.59
C SER A 903 -28.29 26.33 -14.58
N LEU A 904 -28.98 27.47 -14.43
CA LEU A 904 -28.74 28.65 -15.27
C LEU A 904 -27.30 29.15 -15.14
N LEU A 905 -26.80 29.29 -13.91
CA LEU A 905 -25.44 29.73 -13.62
C LEU A 905 -24.39 28.75 -14.16
N ALA A 906 -24.61 27.43 -14.03
CA ALA A 906 -23.71 26.42 -14.56
C ALA A 906 -23.61 26.49 -16.10
N ILE A 907 -24.74 26.62 -16.79
CA ILE A 907 -24.79 26.75 -18.25
C ILE A 907 -24.10 28.04 -18.71
N SER A 908 -24.36 29.17 -18.04
CA SER A 908 -23.71 30.44 -18.34
C SER A 908 -22.20 30.37 -18.12
N MET A 909 -21.75 29.81 -17.00
CA MET A 909 -20.32 29.67 -16.70
C MET A 909 -19.61 28.69 -17.65
N PHE A 910 -20.30 27.65 -18.13
CA PHE A 910 -19.75 26.71 -19.09
C PHE A 910 -19.39 27.41 -20.42
N ILE A 911 -20.28 28.29 -20.88
CA ILE A 911 -20.07 29.09 -22.10
C ILE A 911 -18.98 30.11 -21.91
N ILE A 912 -18.98 30.80 -20.77
CA ILE A 912 -17.90 31.72 -20.40
C ILE A 912 -16.56 30.97 -20.42
N LYS A 913 -16.48 29.76 -19.85
CA LYS A 913 -15.26 28.94 -19.86
C LYS A 913 -14.83 28.56 -21.27
N PHE A 914 -15.75 28.06 -22.10
CA PHE A 914 -15.44 27.66 -23.47
C PHE A 914 -14.92 28.84 -24.30
N TRP A 915 -15.64 29.96 -24.31
CA TRP A 915 -15.23 31.14 -25.06
C TRP A 915 -14.00 31.83 -24.48
N PHE A 916 -13.81 31.77 -23.16
CA PHE A 916 -12.58 32.25 -22.54
C PHE A 916 -11.37 31.51 -23.13
N VAL A 917 -11.38 30.16 -23.13
CA VAL A 917 -10.27 29.36 -23.69
C VAL A 917 -10.03 29.71 -25.16
N VAL A 918 -11.09 29.69 -25.98
CA VAL A 918 -11.00 29.98 -27.43
C VAL A 918 -10.47 31.39 -27.70
N LEU A 919 -11.02 32.42 -27.05
CA LEU A 919 -10.61 33.81 -27.27
C LEU A 919 -9.21 34.11 -26.75
N THR A 920 -8.81 33.50 -25.63
CA THR A 920 -7.46 33.70 -25.08
C THR A 920 -6.37 33.10 -25.96
N HIS A 921 -6.67 32.01 -26.67
CA HIS A 921 -5.73 31.39 -27.61
C HIS A 921 -5.73 32.09 -28.97
N ILE A 922 -6.88 32.60 -29.44
CA ILE A 922 -6.96 33.35 -30.70
C ILE A 922 -6.32 34.73 -30.59
N ASN A 923 -6.52 35.45 -29.48
CA ASN A 923 -5.94 36.78 -29.26
C ASN A 923 -4.65 36.69 -28.45
N GLY A 924 -3.49 36.78 -29.13
CA GLY A 924 -2.18 36.84 -28.48
C GLY A 924 -1.94 38.07 -27.58
N SER A 925 -2.87 39.03 -27.53
CA SER A 925 -2.78 40.30 -26.77
C SER A 925 -3.56 40.32 -25.46
N THR A 926 -4.04 39.17 -24.97
CA THR A 926 -4.85 39.10 -23.75
C THR A 926 -3.99 39.43 -22.51
N SER A 927 -4.51 40.25 -21.59
CA SER A 927 -3.74 40.66 -20.41
C SER A 927 -3.42 39.48 -19.49
N LEU A 928 -2.16 39.40 -19.02
CA LEU A 928 -1.69 38.33 -18.14
C LEU A 928 -2.50 38.23 -16.84
N SER A 929 -3.01 39.35 -16.33
CA SER A 929 -3.88 39.41 -15.17
C SER A 929 -5.24 38.76 -15.42
N ALA A 930 -5.84 38.96 -16.59
CA ALA A 930 -7.09 38.31 -16.98
C ALA A 930 -6.90 36.80 -17.17
N LEU A 931 -5.78 36.37 -17.76
CA LEU A 931 -5.41 34.96 -17.92
C LEU A 931 -5.23 34.26 -16.56
N ARG A 932 -4.52 34.90 -15.63
CA ARG A 932 -4.31 34.39 -14.27
C ARG A 932 -5.61 34.33 -13.47
N GLY A 933 -6.43 35.38 -13.55
CA GLY A 933 -7.75 35.43 -12.91
C GLY A 933 -8.69 34.36 -13.44
N GLY A 934 -8.76 34.19 -14.76
CA GLY A 934 -9.59 33.18 -15.40
C GLY A 934 -9.15 31.75 -15.08
N CYS A 935 -7.84 31.49 -15.09
CA CYS A 935 -7.24 30.22 -14.71
C CYS A 935 -7.58 29.82 -13.27
N ALA A 936 -7.56 30.76 -12.32
CA ALA A 936 -7.83 30.49 -10.91
C ALA A 936 -9.32 30.39 -10.55
N SER A 937 -10.23 31.07 -11.27
CA SER A 937 -11.60 31.29 -10.80
C SER A 937 -12.69 30.61 -11.65
N ILE A 938 -12.60 30.61 -12.98
CA ILE A 938 -13.73 30.22 -13.84
C ILE A 938 -14.08 28.74 -13.66
N GLU A 939 -13.07 27.87 -13.62
CA GLU A 939 -13.28 26.42 -13.55
C GLU A 939 -13.79 25.96 -12.16
N PRO A 940 -13.24 26.41 -11.02
CA PRO A 940 -13.83 26.08 -9.71
C PRO A 940 -15.26 26.61 -9.53
N ILE A 941 -15.57 27.81 -10.03
CA ILE A 941 -16.92 28.38 -9.96
C ILE A 941 -17.91 27.55 -10.80
N LEU A 942 -17.50 27.12 -12.01
CA LEU A 942 -18.31 26.24 -12.85
C LEU A 942 -18.64 24.92 -12.14
N LYS A 943 -17.64 24.28 -11.53
CA LYS A 943 -17.82 23.04 -10.77
C LYS A 943 -18.72 23.22 -9.55
N LEU A 944 -18.58 24.33 -8.83
CA LEU A 944 -19.43 24.67 -7.69
C LEU A 944 -20.91 24.69 -8.09
N PHE A 945 -21.27 25.37 -9.19
CA PHE A 945 -22.65 25.43 -9.65
C PHE A 945 -23.17 24.08 -10.14
N LEU A 946 -22.34 23.31 -10.85
CA LEU A 946 -22.70 21.98 -11.33
C LEU A 946 -22.99 21.02 -10.16
N TYR A 947 -22.13 21.01 -9.13
CA TYR A 947 -22.32 20.13 -7.97
C TYR A 947 -23.49 20.58 -7.11
N LEU A 948 -23.68 21.89 -6.94
CA LEU A 948 -24.79 22.43 -6.18
C LEU A 948 -26.13 22.02 -6.79
N ASP A 949 -26.25 22.07 -8.12
CA ASP A 949 -27.43 21.60 -8.83
C ASP A 949 -27.72 20.11 -8.57
N GLY A 950 -26.71 19.25 -8.69
CA GLY A 950 -26.84 17.81 -8.41
C GLY A 950 -27.34 17.51 -7.01
N TRP A 951 -26.74 18.13 -5.99
CA TRP A 951 -27.10 17.91 -4.59
C TRP A 951 -28.46 18.52 -4.21
N LEU A 952 -28.87 19.64 -4.82
CA LEU A 952 -30.22 20.20 -4.65
C LEU A 952 -31.29 19.26 -5.22
N ASN A 953 -31.02 18.61 -6.36
CA ASN A 953 -31.90 17.59 -6.91
C ASN A 953 -32.00 16.35 -6.01
N ALA A 954 -30.89 15.93 -5.37
CA ALA A 954 -30.91 14.88 -4.36
C ALA A 954 -31.80 15.25 -3.15
N CYS A 955 -31.73 16.49 -2.67
CA CYS A 955 -32.57 16.98 -1.58
C CYS A 955 -34.07 16.91 -1.93
N VAL A 956 -34.43 17.22 -3.17
CA VAL A 956 -35.82 17.08 -3.68
C VAL A 956 -36.30 15.63 -3.57
N ALA A 957 -35.49 14.67 -3.97
CA ALA A 957 -35.87 13.25 -3.93
C ALA A 957 -36.02 12.73 -2.50
N VAL A 958 -35.11 13.10 -1.60
CA VAL A 958 -35.20 12.75 -0.17
C VAL A 958 -36.49 13.30 0.43
N GLU A 959 -36.82 14.57 0.19
CA GLU A 959 -38.03 15.17 0.75
C GLU A 959 -39.32 14.51 0.21
N ARG A 960 -39.34 14.11 -1.06
CA ARG A 960 -40.43 13.33 -1.66
C ARG A 960 -40.56 11.94 -1.02
N ALA A 961 -39.45 11.26 -0.73
CA ALA A 961 -39.49 9.98 -0.01
C ALA A 961 -40.05 10.13 1.41
N VAL A 962 -39.64 11.19 2.13
CA VAL A 962 -40.15 11.50 3.48
C VAL A 962 -41.64 11.83 3.49
N LEU A 963 -42.14 12.53 2.46
CA LEU A 963 -43.57 12.82 2.28
C LEU A 963 -44.42 11.54 2.22
N ILE A 964 -43.97 10.53 1.47
CA ILE A 964 -44.67 9.25 1.38
C ILE A 964 -44.60 8.51 2.71
N PHE A 965 -43.43 8.49 3.36
CA PHE A 965 -43.27 7.81 4.63
C PHE A 965 -44.17 8.38 5.74
N LYS A 966 -44.28 9.70 5.86
CA LYS A 966 -45.05 10.36 6.92
C LYS A 966 -46.55 10.51 6.62
N GLY A 967 -46.97 10.23 5.39
CA GLY A 967 -48.37 10.41 4.98
C GLY A 967 -48.88 11.84 5.22
N VAL A 968 -50.16 11.97 5.59
CA VAL A 968 -50.89 13.26 5.73
C VAL A 968 -50.29 14.20 6.82
N ASN A 969 -49.39 13.70 7.68
CA ASN A 969 -48.77 14.45 8.80
C ASN A 969 -47.50 15.23 8.42
N PHE A 970 -47.33 15.65 7.16
CA PHE A 970 -46.17 16.41 6.73
C PHE A 970 -46.22 17.90 7.14
N ASP A 971 -45.28 18.32 7.99
CA ASP A 971 -45.15 19.72 8.42
C ASP A 971 -44.44 20.58 7.36
N LYS A 972 -45.25 21.33 6.61
CA LYS A 972 -44.80 22.27 5.57
C LYS A 972 -43.92 23.41 6.11
N LYS A 973 -44.17 23.91 7.33
CA LYS A 973 -43.37 25.00 7.93
C LYS A 973 -41.98 24.52 8.28
N LYS A 974 -41.88 23.32 8.88
CA LYS A 974 -40.59 22.71 9.23
C LYS A 974 -39.78 22.36 7.98
N SER A 975 -40.42 21.79 6.95
CA SER A 975 -39.78 21.50 5.67
C SER A 975 -39.20 22.78 5.01
N LYS A 976 -39.96 23.88 5.00
CA LYS A 976 -39.47 25.18 4.49
C LYS A 976 -38.27 25.73 5.27
N SER A 977 -38.26 25.58 6.59
CA SER A 977 -37.14 26.00 7.44
C SER A 977 -35.87 25.21 7.14
N ILE A 978 -35.99 23.89 6.98
CA ILE A 978 -34.87 22.99 6.64
C ILE A 978 -34.32 23.34 5.26
N ALA A 979 -35.20 23.56 4.28
CA ALA A 979 -34.78 23.94 2.92
C ALA A 979 -33.96 25.23 2.88
N ARG A 980 -34.40 26.27 3.60
CA ARG A 980 -33.64 27.54 3.71
C ARG A 980 -32.24 27.36 4.28
N ARG A 981 -32.10 26.58 5.36
CA ARG A 981 -30.79 26.32 5.98
C ARG A 981 -29.89 25.51 5.05
N THR A 982 -30.46 24.48 4.41
CA THR A 982 -29.71 23.61 3.50
C THR A 982 -29.19 24.39 2.28
N ILE A 983 -30.03 25.22 1.66
CA ILE A 983 -29.64 26.06 0.51
C ILE A 983 -28.51 27.04 0.89
N LEU A 984 -28.47 27.53 2.13
CA LEU A 984 -27.41 28.42 2.61
C LEU A 984 -26.10 27.68 2.93
N ILE A 985 -26.16 26.47 3.49
CA ILE A 985 -24.98 25.73 3.97
C ILE A 985 -24.30 24.95 2.84
N LEU A 986 -25.08 24.35 1.93
CA LEU A 986 -24.60 23.44 0.90
C LEU A 986 -23.49 24.03 -0.01
N PRO A 987 -23.53 25.32 -0.43
CA PRO A 987 -22.44 25.91 -1.20
C PRO A 987 -21.09 25.94 -0.46
N PHE A 988 -21.09 26.17 0.87
CA PHE A 988 -19.86 26.18 1.66
C PHE A 988 -19.27 24.77 1.81
N CYS A 989 -20.12 23.76 1.97
CA CYS A 989 -19.67 22.37 2.01
C CYS A 989 -18.98 21.97 0.69
N ILE A 990 -19.58 22.33 -0.45
CA ILE A 990 -19.02 22.04 -1.78
C ILE A 990 -17.75 22.87 -2.03
N LEU A 991 -17.72 24.14 -1.61
CA LEU A 991 -16.52 24.96 -1.77
C LEU A 991 -15.34 24.39 -0.96
N GLY A 992 -15.62 23.84 0.23
CA GLY A 992 -14.63 23.14 1.05
C GLY A 992 -13.96 21.96 0.35
N THR A 993 -14.69 21.23 -0.50
CA THR A 993 -14.12 20.11 -1.26
C THR A 993 -13.31 20.56 -2.48
N LEU A 994 -13.46 21.82 -2.93
CA LEU A 994 -12.78 22.40 -4.09
C LEU A 994 -11.55 23.27 -3.74
N ILE A 995 -11.16 23.36 -2.47
CA ILE A 995 -10.04 24.21 -2.01
C ILE A 995 -8.70 23.85 -2.68
N HIS A 996 -8.47 22.57 -3.00
CA HIS A 996 -7.27 22.13 -3.69
C HIS A 996 -7.17 22.72 -5.12
N GLU A 997 -8.29 22.92 -5.82
CA GLU A 997 -8.24 23.48 -7.17
C GLU A 997 -7.82 24.95 -7.19
N LEU A 998 -8.18 25.72 -6.15
CA LEU A 998 -7.81 27.12 -5.99
C LEU A 998 -6.31 27.32 -5.70
N THR A 999 -5.67 26.31 -5.10
CA THR A 999 -4.28 26.39 -4.63
C THR A 999 -3.26 25.86 -5.63
N PHE A 1000 -3.63 24.89 -6.47
CA PHE A 1000 -2.71 24.16 -7.36
C PHE A 1000 -2.82 24.51 -8.86
N ARG A 1001 -3.68 25.47 -9.24
CA ARG A 1001 -3.77 26.00 -10.62
C ARG A 1001 -2.75 27.10 -10.87
N ARG A 1002 -1.88 26.92 -11.87
CA ARG A 1002 -0.90 27.94 -12.29
C ARG A 1002 -0.92 28.14 -13.80
N LEU A 1003 -0.69 29.38 -14.21
CA LEU A 1003 -0.49 29.75 -15.60
C LEU A 1003 0.93 29.38 -16.03
N PHE A 1004 1.09 28.78 -17.20
CA PHE A 1004 2.37 28.39 -17.77
C PHE A 1004 2.53 28.97 -19.18
N GLU A 1005 3.68 29.57 -19.46
CA GLU A 1005 3.99 30.20 -20.75
C GLU A 1005 5.09 29.40 -21.47
N TYR A 1006 4.94 29.16 -22.77
CA TYR A 1006 5.94 28.50 -23.60
C TYR A 1006 5.98 29.05 -25.03
N GLU A 1007 7.15 29.00 -25.69
CA GLU A 1007 7.39 29.54 -27.03
C GLU A 1007 7.61 28.41 -28.03
N THR A 1008 7.03 28.50 -29.24
CA THR A 1008 7.33 27.57 -30.35
C THR A 1008 7.68 28.33 -31.62
N ALA A 1009 8.69 27.87 -32.37
CA ALA A 1009 9.04 28.42 -33.68
C ALA A 1009 7.99 28.03 -34.75
N PRO A 1010 7.70 28.89 -35.75
CA PRO A 1010 6.69 28.62 -36.76
C PRO A 1010 7.08 27.45 -37.68
N TYR A 1011 6.10 26.62 -38.02
CA TYR A 1011 6.20 25.58 -39.04
C TYR A 1011 6.14 26.26 -40.43
N THR A 1012 7.23 26.24 -41.19
CA THR A 1012 7.22 26.71 -42.59
C THR A 1012 7.09 25.51 -43.53
N THR A 1013 5.87 25.25 -43.99
CA THR A 1013 5.64 24.47 -45.22
C THR A 1013 5.67 25.42 -46.42
N ASN A 1014 6.84 25.50 -47.04
CA ASN A 1014 7.14 25.93 -48.41
C ASN A 1014 6.68 27.31 -48.96
N THR A 1015 7.63 27.85 -49.73
CA THR A 1015 7.58 28.85 -50.83
C THR A 1015 7.26 30.32 -50.52
N ASN A 1016 8.31 31.14 -50.70
CA ASN A 1016 8.29 32.55 -51.08
C ASN A 1016 7.41 33.50 -50.26
N LYS A 1017 7.96 34.02 -49.16
CA LYS A 1017 7.88 35.45 -48.79
C LYS A 1017 8.90 35.78 -47.71
N THR A 1018 9.60 36.88 -47.94
CA THR A 1018 10.52 37.53 -47.02
C THR A 1018 9.81 38.05 -45.77
N ASN A 1019 10.53 38.00 -44.64
CA ASN A 1019 10.34 38.75 -43.39
C ASN A 1019 9.08 38.43 -42.56
N GLU A 1020 9.26 37.63 -41.51
CA GLU A 1020 9.22 38.06 -40.09
C GLU A 1020 9.25 36.82 -39.19
N ASN A 1021 10.32 36.65 -38.41
CA ASN A 1021 10.43 35.64 -37.36
C ASN A 1021 9.47 35.99 -36.22
N THR A 1022 8.19 35.65 -36.36
CA THR A 1022 7.22 35.76 -35.27
C THR A 1022 7.26 34.47 -34.44
N ILE A 1023 7.91 34.55 -33.27
CA ILE A 1023 7.87 33.51 -32.26
C ILE A 1023 6.46 33.47 -31.68
N ASN A 1024 5.75 32.35 -31.83
CA ASN A 1024 4.41 32.21 -31.28
C ASN A 1024 4.50 31.83 -29.80
N ARG A 1025 4.05 32.71 -28.91
CA ARG A 1025 3.90 32.49 -27.47
C ARG A 1025 2.57 31.83 -27.17
N TYR A 1026 2.63 30.68 -26.51
CA TYR A 1026 1.47 29.95 -26.01
C TYR A 1026 1.38 30.10 -24.49
N VAL A 1027 0.16 30.29 -23.99
CA VAL A 1027 -0.12 30.38 -22.56
C VAL A 1027 -1.19 29.35 -22.22
N SER A 1028 -0.91 28.48 -21.25
CA SER A 1028 -1.85 27.42 -20.84
C SER A 1028 -2.03 27.40 -19.32
N CYS A 1029 -3.26 27.20 -18.87
CA CYS A 1029 -3.58 27.02 -17.45
C CYS A 1029 -3.39 25.56 -17.08
N ILE A 1030 -2.33 25.24 -16.33
CA ILE A 1030 -1.98 23.86 -15.97
C ILE A 1030 -2.24 23.64 -14.49
N THR A 1031 -2.97 22.56 -14.18
CA THR A 1031 -3.07 22.00 -12.83
C THR A 1031 -1.91 21.06 -12.58
N ARG A 1032 -1.07 21.37 -11.59
CA ARG A 1032 -0.03 20.44 -11.11
C ARG A 1032 -0.46 19.88 -9.76
N TYR A 1033 -0.86 18.62 -9.74
CA TYR A 1033 -1.18 17.90 -8.53
C TYR A 1033 -0.02 16.99 -8.13
N SER A 1034 0.19 16.84 -6.82
CA SER A 1034 0.91 15.68 -6.30
C SER A 1034 0.02 14.43 -6.42
N PRO A 1035 0.57 13.20 -6.41
CA PRO A 1035 -0.24 11.99 -6.54
C PRO A 1035 -1.36 11.90 -5.48
N SER A 1036 -1.09 12.35 -4.24
CA SER A 1036 -2.09 12.36 -3.16
C SER A 1036 -3.24 13.35 -3.41
N VAL A 1037 -2.93 14.55 -3.95
CA VAL A 1037 -3.96 15.55 -4.29
C VAL A 1037 -4.75 15.11 -5.52
N GLN A 1038 -4.13 14.37 -6.44
CA GLN A 1038 -4.82 13.78 -7.59
C GLN A 1038 -5.84 12.71 -7.15
N ASN A 1039 -5.47 11.82 -6.22
CA ASN A 1039 -6.40 10.82 -5.67
C ASN A 1039 -7.57 11.49 -4.92
N TYR A 1040 -7.28 12.52 -4.14
CA TYR A 1040 -8.31 13.34 -3.49
C TYR A 1040 -9.23 14.01 -4.51
N ASN A 1041 -8.67 14.63 -5.56
CA ASN A 1041 -9.44 15.26 -6.64
C ASN A 1041 -10.35 14.25 -7.36
N THR A 1042 -9.85 13.06 -7.67
CA THR A 1042 -10.64 11.96 -8.27
C THR A 1042 -11.76 11.51 -7.33
N ALA A 1043 -11.48 11.36 -6.03
CA ALA A 1043 -12.48 10.98 -5.04
C ALA A 1043 -13.58 12.04 -4.85
N VAL A 1044 -13.22 13.32 -4.77
CA VAL A 1044 -14.16 14.46 -4.69
C VAL A 1044 -15.07 14.48 -5.92
N LEU A 1045 -14.48 14.32 -7.09
CA LEU A 1045 -15.18 14.34 -8.36
C LEU A 1045 -16.13 13.13 -8.51
N PHE A 1046 -15.72 11.94 -8.06
CA PHE A 1046 -16.59 10.77 -7.96
C PHE A 1046 -17.74 10.98 -6.97
N PHE A 1047 -17.45 11.55 -5.79
CA PHE A 1047 -18.45 11.81 -4.76
C PHE A 1047 -19.55 12.77 -5.24
N HIS A 1048 -19.18 13.89 -5.85
CA HIS A 1048 -20.16 14.87 -6.35
C HIS A 1048 -20.85 14.43 -7.64
N LEU A 1049 -20.23 13.58 -8.46
CA LEU A 1049 -20.85 13.03 -9.66
C LEU A 1049 -21.84 11.91 -9.30
N VAL A 1050 -21.42 10.89 -8.55
CA VAL A 1050 -22.20 9.65 -8.33
C VAL A 1050 -23.15 9.74 -7.13
N GLY A 1051 -22.75 10.44 -6.06
CA GLY A 1051 -23.50 10.55 -4.81
C GLY A 1051 -24.96 11.01 -4.99
N PRO A 1052 -25.20 12.15 -5.66
CA PRO A 1052 -26.57 12.62 -5.92
C PRO A 1052 -27.45 11.62 -6.71
N PHE A 1053 -26.87 10.88 -7.66
CA PHE A 1053 -27.61 9.90 -8.45
C PHE A 1053 -28.04 8.69 -7.62
N ILE A 1054 -27.15 8.18 -6.76
CA ILE A 1054 -27.47 7.08 -5.85
C ILE A 1054 -28.60 7.48 -4.91
N ILE A 1055 -28.53 8.68 -4.33
CA ILE A 1055 -29.58 9.19 -3.43
C ILE A 1055 -30.93 9.31 -4.16
N ASN A 1056 -30.93 9.80 -5.40
CA ASN A 1056 -32.14 9.88 -6.23
C ASN A 1056 -32.71 8.49 -6.54
N LEU A 1057 -31.87 7.52 -6.93
CA LEU A 1057 -32.30 6.15 -7.24
C LEU A 1057 -32.86 5.45 -6.01
N CYS A 1058 -32.15 5.51 -4.87
CA CYS A 1058 -32.61 4.93 -3.61
C CYS A 1058 -33.94 5.55 -3.16
N SER A 1059 -34.08 6.87 -3.28
CA SER A 1059 -35.33 7.58 -2.95
C SER A 1059 -36.48 7.14 -3.87
N ALA A 1060 -36.23 6.94 -5.17
CA ALA A 1060 -37.23 6.46 -6.12
C ALA A 1060 -37.68 5.02 -5.82
N LEU A 1061 -36.75 4.12 -5.52
CA LEU A 1061 -37.07 2.75 -5.10
C LEU A 1061 -37.87 2.76 -3.80
N PHE A 1062 -37.48 3.60 -2.84
CA PHE A 1062 -38.20 3.75 -1.58
C PHE A 1062 -39.64 4.24 -1.78
N ILE A 1063 -39.85 5.21 -2.68
CA ILE A 1063 -41.19 5.70 -3.05
C ILE A 1063 -42.06 4.56 -3.59
N ILE A 1064 -41.51 3.74 -4.49
CA ILE A 1064 -42.27 2.66 -5.15
C ILE A 1064 -42.60 1.52 -4.18
N PHE A 1065 -41.60 1.03 -3.45
CA PHE A 1065 -41.81 -0.09 -2.52
C PHE A 1065 -42.56 0.35 -1.25
N GLY A 1066 -42.24 1.52 -0.69
CA GLY A 1066 -42.93 2.07 0.47
C GLY A 1066 -44.38 2.44 0.18
N GLY A 1067 -44.66 3.02 -0.99
CA GLY A 1067 -46.03 3.29 -1.45
C GLY A 1067 -46.82 1.99 -1.68
N ALA A 1068 -46.21 0.97 -2.26
CA ALA A 1068 -46.84 -0.34 -2.43
C ALA A 1068 -47.14 -1.01 -1.09
N GLN A 1069 -46.25 -0.88 -0.10
CA GLN A 1069 -46.43 -1.42 1.24
C GLN A 1069 -47.59 -0.73 1.98
N GLN A 1070 -47.65 0.61 1.93
CA GLN A 1070 -48.76 1.37 2.52
C GLN A 1070 -50.12 1.04 1.86
N ARG A 1071 -50.17 0.94 0.52
CA ARG A 1071 -51.40 0.58 -0.20
C ARG A 1071 -51.84 -0.87 0.09
N SER A 1072 -50.89 -1.80 0.19
CA SER A 1072 -51.15 -3.19 0.58
C SER A 1072 -51.68 -3.32 2.00
N MET A 1073 -51.29 -2.43 2.92
CA MET A 1073 -51.82 -2.39 4.28
C MET A 1073 -53.22 -1.75 4.36
N ALA A 1074 -53.56 -0.86 3.43
CA ALA A 1074 -54.83 -0.11 3.42
C ALA A 1074 -55.95 -0.76 2.57
N ARG A 1075 -55.62 -1.57 1.56
CA ARG A 1075 -56.59 -2.27 0.69
C ARG A 1075 -56.27 -3.76 0.62
N THR A 1076 -57.16 -4.60 1.13
CA THR A 1076 -56.98 -6.07 1.27
C THR A 1076 -57.29 -6.88 0.00
N ASN A 1077 -57.81 -6.26 -1.06
CA ASN A 1077 -58.30 -6.96 -2.25
C ASN A 1077 -57.24 -7.22 -3.35
N GLN A 1078 -55.99 -6.80 -3.18
CA GLN A 1078 -54.91 -6.99 -4.16
C GLN A 1078 -53.61 -7.44 -3.47
N ASN A 1079 -52.78 -8.21 -4.18
CA ASN A 1079 -51.50 -8.71 -3.65
C ASN A 1079 -50.40 -7.63 -3.77
N PHE A 1080 -49.43 -7.60 -2.84
CA PHE A 1080 -48.32 -6.63 -2.83
C PHE A 1080 -47.61 -6.50 -4.18
N LYS A 1081 -47.43 -7.62 -4.92
CA LYS A 1081 -46.85 -7.62 -6.27
C LYS A 1081 -47.66 -6.78 -7.27
N GLN A 1082 -48.99 -6.79 -7.19
CA GLN A 1082 -49.85 -5.98 -8.05
C GLN A 1082 -49.71 -4.49 -7.71
N HIS A 1083 -49.65 -4.15 -6.42
CA HIS A 1083 -49.40 -2.77 -5.98
C HIS A 1083 -48.01 -2.26 -6.39
N VAL A 1084 -46.97 -3.10 -6.34
CA VAL A 1084 -45.63 -2.73 -6.86
C VAL A 1084 -45.69 -2.46 -8.36
N GLN A 1085 -46.40 -3.27 -9.15
CA GLN A 1085 -46.55 -3.04 -10.60
C GLN A 1085 -47.32 -1.75 -10.91
N GLU A 1086 -48.36 -1.45 -10.14
CA GLU A 1086 -49.11 -0.18 -10.25
C GLU A 1086 -48.21 1.01 -9.87
N GLN A 1087 -47.51 0.95 -8.73
CA GLN A 1087 -46.57 2.00 -8.31
C GLN A 1087 -45.42 2.18 -9.30
N PHE A 1088 -44.90 1.11 -9.88
CA PHE A 1088 -43.89 1.20 -10.92
C PHE A 1088 -44.45 1.88 -12.18
N ARG A 1089 -45.70 1.59 -12.60
CA ARG A 1089 -46.32 2.29 -13.73
C ARG A 1089 -46.55 3.78 -13.46
N GLU A 1090 -46.99 4.13 -12.25
CA GLU A 1090 -47.20 5.52 -11.81
C GLU A 1090 -45.87 6.30 -11.71
N HIS A 1091 -44.80 5.65 -11.26
CA HIS A 1091 -43.54 6.31 -10.91
C HIS A 1091 -42.32 5.91 -11.74
N LYS A 1092 -42.48 5.17 -12.85
CA LYS A 1092 -41.37 4.71 -13.72
C LYS A 1092 -40.39 5.83 -14.12
N GLN A 1093 -40.89 7.06 -14.29
CA GLN A 1093 -40.06 8.21 -14.65
C GLN A 1093 -39.02 8.58 -13.57
N LEU A 1094 -39.30 8.28 -12.28
CA LEU A 1094 -38.37 8.50 -11.18
C LEU A 1094 -37.19 7.50 -11.19
N ILE A 1095 -37.34 6.34 -11.84
CA ILE A 1095 -36.27 5.34 -12.02
C ILE A 1095 -35.54 5.54 -13.34
N ILE A 1096 -36.27 5.80 -14.43
CA ILE A 1096 -35.68 5.99 -15.77
C ILE A 1096 -34.65 7.12 -15.74
N SER A 1097 -34.97 8.21 -15.05
CA SER A 1097 -34.11 9.37 -14.95
C SER A 1097 -32.70 9.09 -14.39
N PRO A 1098 -32.52 8.60 -13.14
CA PRO A 1098 -31.19 8.34 -12.59
C PRO A 1098 -30.43 7.26 -13.38
N ILE A 1099 -31.15 6.33 -14.01
CA ILE A 1099 -30.54 5.32 -14.89
C ILE A 1099 -29.98 5.96 -16.16
N VAL A 1100 -30.76 6.80 -16.85
CA VAL A 1100 -30.30 7.53 -18.06
C VAL A 1100 -29.10 8.41 -17.72
N LEU A 1101 -29.13 9.11 -16.59
CA LEU A 1101 -28.02 9.97 -16.17
C LEU A 1101 -26.78 9.17 -15.77
N LEU A 1102 -26.95 7.99 -15.15
CA LEU A 1102 -25.86 7.06 -14.89
C LEU A 1102 -25.24 6.61 -16.22
N PHE A 1103 -26.04 6.14 -17.18
CA PHE A 1103 -25.55 5.73 -18.51
C PHE A 1103 -24.80 6.85 -19.24
N LEU A 1104 -25.30 8.09 -19.17
CA LEU A 1104 -24.62 9.25 -19.75
C LEU A 1104 -23.30 9.58 -19.04
N SER A 1105 -23.15 9.25 -17.75
CA SER A 1105 -21.91 9.47 -16.99
C SER A 1105 -20.86 8.34 -17.14
N ILE A 1106 -21.27 7.16 -17.59
CA ILE A 1106 -20.39 5.97 -17.74
C ILE A 1106 -19.16 6.24 -18.62
N PRO A 1107 -19.26 6.87 -19.81
CA PRO A 1107 -18.08 7.15 -20.63
C PRO A 1107 -17.00 7.95 -19.88
N ARG A 1108 -17.42 8.90 -19.04
CA ARG A 1108 -16.51 9.71 -18.24
C ARG A 1108 -15.87 8.92 -17.09
N LEU A 1109 -16.60 7.95 -16.53
CA LEU A 1109 -16.10 6.99 -15.53
C LEU A 1109 -15.13 5.98 -16.15
N ILE A 1110 -15.42 5.46 -17.35
CA ILE A 1110 -14.55 4.51 -18.07
C ILE A 1110 -13.21 5.16 -18.40
N ILE A 1111 -13.22 6.37 -18.98
CA ILE A 1111 -11.99 7.12 -19.30
C ILE A 1111 -11.12 7.36 -18.05
N SER A 1112 -11.75 7.43 -16.87
CA SER A 1112 -11.06 7.59 -15.60
C SER A 1112 -10.26 6.39 -15.13
N LEU A 1113 -10.68 5.21 -15.59
CA LEU A 1113 -10.14 3.91 -15.18
C LEU A 1113 -9.12 3.39 -16.19
N LEU A 1114 -8.89 4.09 -17.31
CA LEU A 1114 -7.88 3.73 -18.31
C LEU A 1114 -6.49 4.20 -17.84
N PRO A 1115 -5.53 3.29 -17.59
CA PRO A 1115 -4.16 3.65 -17.28
C PRO A 1115 -3.40 4.02 -18.56
N GLY A 1116 -2.89 5.25 -18.66
CA GLY A 1116 -2.01 5.68 -19.75
C GLY A 1116 -1.98 7.19 -19.93
N CYS A 1117 -0.90 7.72 -20.52
CA CYS A 1117 -0.89 9.10 -21.02
C CYS A 1117 -1.58 9.08 -22.37
N VAL A 1118 -2.63 9.89 -22.49
CA VAL A 1118 -3.38 9.96 -23.74
C VAL A 1118 -3.19 11.32 -24.36
N LYS A 1119 -2.67 11.29 -25.59
CA LYS A 1119 -2.59 12.46 -26.44
C LYS A 1119 -4.01 12.81 -26.91
N THR A 1120 -4.56 13.90 -26.38
CA THR A 1120 -5.94 14.32 -26.68
C THR A 1120 -6.12 14.67 -28.16
N SER A 1121 -5.05 15.05 -28.86
CA SER A 1121 -5.07 15.35 -30.29
C SER A 1121 -5.36 14.14 -31.19
N GLU A 1122 -5.04 12.91 -30.76
CA GLU A 1122 -5.29 11.72 -31.58
C GLU A 1122 -6.78 11.35 -31.62
N ASN A 1123 -7.49 11.56 -30.50
CA ASN A 1123 -8.89 11.17 -30.33
C ASN A 1123 -9.69 12.23 -29.55
N LEU A 1124 -9.72 13.46 -30.05
CA LEU A 1124 -10.35 14.62 -29.38
C LEU A 1124 -11.79 14.35 -28.91
N TRP A 1125 -12.61 13.71 -29.74
CA TRP A 1125 -14.02 13.44 -29.46
C TRP A 1125 -14.25 12.44 -28.32
N LEU A 1126 -13.28 11.54 -28.06
CA LEU A 1126 -13.34 10.61 -26.94
C LEU A 1126 -13.36 11.36 -25.60
N TYR A 1127 -12.67 12.50 -25.52
CA TYR A 1127 -12.55 13.31 -24.30
C TYR A 1127 -13.58 14.44 -24.25
N LEU A 1128 -13.78 15.08 -25.40
CA LEU A 1128 -14.67 16.23 -25.50
C LEU A 1128 -16.15 15.84 -25.36
N GLY A 1129 -16.55 14.68 -25.89
CA GLY A 1129 -17.92 14.17 -25.79
C GLY A 1129 -18.39 13.96 -24.33
N PRO A 1130 -17.70 13.15 -23.52
CA PRO A 1130 -18.03 12.94 -22.11
C PRO A 1130 -17.97 14.23 -21.27
N TYR A 1131 -17.10 15.18 -21.63
CA TYR A 1131 -17.07 16.51 -21.01
C TYR A 1131 -18.37 17.26 -21.26
N PHE A 1132 -18.84 17.36 -22.51
CA PHE A 1132 -20.15 17.96 -22.84
C PHE A 1132 -21.32 17.23 -22.17
N ILE A 1133 -21.30 15.90 -22.15
CA ILE A 1133 -22.37 15.08 -21.57
C ILE A 1133 -22.56 15.40 -20.07
N SER A 1134 -21.49 15.78 -19.37
CA SER A 1134 -21.56 16.13 -17.94
C SER A 1134 -22.36 17.39 -17.63
N PHE A 1135 -22.60 18.25 -18.63
CA PHE A 1135 -23.44 19.44 -18.53
C PHE A 1135 -24.85 19.23 -19.10
N THR A 1136 -25.14 18.02 -19.56
CA THR A 1136 -26.46 17.62 -20.05
C THR A 1136 -27.54 17.53 -18.95
N PRO A 1137 -27.24 17.10 -17.69
CA PRO A 1137 -28.27 17.05 -16.64
C PRO A 1137 -28.95 18.41 -16.39
N PRO A 1138 -28.22 19.54 -16.18
CA PRO A 1138 -28.84 20.87 -16.10
C PRO A 1138 -29.78 21.22 -17.27
N MET A 1139 -29.50 20.70 -18.47
CA MET A 1139 -30.28 20.98 -19.69
C MET A 1139 -31.51 20.10 -19.84
N LEU A 1140 -31.50 18.87 -19.32
CA LEU A 1140 -32.59 17.90 -19.48
C LEU A 1140 -33.55 17.82 -18.30
N ILE A 1141 -33.24 18.44 -17.15
CA ILE A 1141 -34.07 18.39 -15.94
C ILE A 1141 -35.52 18.78 -16.24
N PHE A 1142 -35.79 19.92 -16.85
CA PHE A 1142 -37.19 20.32 -17.05
C PHE A 1142 -37.91 19.57 -18.18
N LEU A 1143 -37.24 19.20 -19.29
CA LEU A 1143 -37.81 18.37 -20.35
C LEU A 1143 -38.21 16.96 -19.90
N ILE A 1144 -37.34 16.28 -19.13
CA ILE A 1144 -37.57 14.89 -18.71
C ILE A 1144 -38.35 14.81 -17.40
N PHE A 1145 -38.11 15.72 -16.45
CA PHE A 1145 -38.64 15.59 -15.09
C PHE A 1145 -39.84 16.50 -14.79
N VAL A 1146 -39.91 17.68 -15.40
CA VAL A 1146 -40.90 18.71 -15.03
C VAL A 1146 -42.05 18.76 -16.04
N PHE A 1147 -41.76 18.71 -17.34
CA PHE A 1147 -42.73 18.78 -18.41
C PHE A 1147 -43.81 17.69 -18.36
N PRO A 1148 -43.50 16.40 -18.05
CA PRO A 1148 -44.54 15.36 -18.02
C PRO A 1148 -45.49 15.42 -16.82
N SER A 1149 -45.24 16.29 -15.83
CA SER A 1149 -46.04 16.34 -14.61
C SER A 1149 -47.31 17.16 -14.80
N GLU A 1150 -48.47 16.56 -14.55
CA GLU A 1150 -49.79 17.23 -14.66
C GLU A 1150 -49.90 18.47 -13.76
N LEU A 1151 -49.33 18.41 -12.55
CA LEU A 1151 -49.39 19.51 -11.59
C LEU A 1151 -48.61 20.74 -12.09
N TYR A 1152 -47.44 20.50 -12.69
CA TYR A 1152 -46.63 21.55 -13.29
C TYR A 1152 -47.24 22.09 -14.58
N MET A 1153 -47.76 21.21 -15.43
CA MET A 1153 -48.41 21.59 -16.67
C MET A 1153 -49.63 22.49 -16.42
N LYS A 1154 -50.37 22.27 -15.33
CA LYS A 1154 -51.50 23.12 -14.92
C LYS A 1154 -51.05 24.52 -14.50
N ALA A 1155 -50.01 24.62 -13.67
CA ALA A 1155 -49.43 25.92 -13.27
C ALA A 1155 -48.82 26.68 -14.46
N PHE A 1156 -48.11 25.97 -15.33
CA PHE A 1156 -47.53 26.52 -16.56
C PHE A 1156 -48.60 27.04 -17.54
N LYS A 1157 -49.67 26.28 -17.78
CA LYS A 1157 -50.80 26.71 -18.62
C LYS A 1157 -51.48 27.97 -18.05
N GLN A 1158 -51.69 28.04 -16.73
CA GLN A 1158 -52.26 29.23 -16.08
C GLN A 1158 -51.37 30.48 -16.22
N PHE A 1159 -50.06 30.30 -16.16
CA PHE A 1159 -49.09 31.36 -16.41
C PHE A 1159 -49.12 31.85 -17.86
N MET A 1160 -49.11 30.92 -18.84
CA MET A 1160 -49.22 31.26 -20.27
C MET A 1160 -50.51 32.02 -20.59
N ILE A 1161 -51.64 31.65 -19.95
CA ILE A 1161 -52.91 32.37 -20.08
C ILE A 1161 -52.81 33.80 -19.52
N ARG A 1162 -52.09 34.03 -18.41
CA ARG A 1162 -51.86 35.37 -17.84
C ARG A 1162 -50.95 36.25 -18.71
N ILE A 1163 -49.90 35.69 -19.31
CA ILE A 1163 -49.08 36.42 -20.28
C ILE A 1163 -49.93 36.83 -21.49
N ARG A 1164 -50.71 35.90 -22.04
CA ARG A 1164 -51.58 36.16 -23.20
C ARG A 1164 -52.62 37.26 -22.94
N ARG A 1165 -53.07 37.40 -21.68
CA ARG A 1165 -53.97 38.49 -21.22
C ARG A 1165 -53.26 39.83 -20.97
N ARG A 1166 -51.93 39.86 -20.85
CA ARG A 1166 -51.13 41.09 -20.73
C ARG A 1166 -50.57 41.57 -22.07
N THR A 1167 -50.53 40.70 -23.08
CA THR A 1167 -50.01 40.99 -24.42
C THR A 1167 -51.10 41.07 -25.49
N SER A 1168 -52.39 40.94 -25.13
CA SER A 1168 -53.50 41.37 -25.98
C SER A 1168 -53.68 42.89 -25.80
N PRO A 1169 -53.61 43.70 -26.87
CA PRO A 1169 -53.83 45.14 -26.79
C PRO A 1169 -55.22 45.51 -26.26
#